data_AF-A0A7S2ZCR6-F1
#
_entry.id   AF-A0A7S2ZCR6-F1
#
_cell.length_a   1.000
_cell.length_b   1.000
_cell.length_c   1.000
_cell.angle_alpha   90.00
_cell.angle_beta   90.00
_cell.angle_gamma   90.00
#
_symmetry.space_group_name_H-M   'P 1'
#
loop_
_entity.id
_entity.type
_entity.pdbx_description
1 polymer ?
#
loop_
_entity_poly.entity_id
_entity_poly.type
_entity_poly.pdbx_seq_one_letter_code
_entity_poly.pdbx_strand_id
1 'polypeptide(L)'
;MKGPEAKMTLGDAEGRFCPQQSLKLEDEAKEATSILKNLIRRASIKISGFSSELLARRVGALSPEEYLRTYPILYNIFKMNSMTTKIRICKSVIDELDKGVKLICKSLPRRKKDPGLRNLRDCWTRVDLFAKCVQGLFPSAMASGELFVALTIALPPRPCVYSSYKAKDFSVDVAVFTLARVHLRKRKVLLEEGVLDLLDSARQGNIVNLRIMTLALSVLVNTDYNPFKEGEGTMCPIVLNGHGGHQFYQSFHKKFIARRALSYRASAAGLMESSSTISEILKEVDRMRQSEVNLCRSLLTFEILEDHLQAAEADLAESFESLICSKLVGMFQEDRIGELVDALALLRRSQHGFAHTKASIASLAEVDWTEVLNVSSGSCDMKVDQPEHMNTCIERLSRVMFLREQTIMLVASSRTQTELYEAFLEGLSTAIRIKPREGLPIWQCAVLHVHDVLSLKDLNVEDDDARNRLRLWGRILPVLPDKDLFLVDYRRKLVERALSERAQIKAENFALDLLTKSLDSPYLIAMYSMVNDLKMSESITKSWHEQDQSNNSCSMKILSSQHWMLDRLGCEAPGLTGILTSGTLTHLNSELLKRKLTFLPKCSAVTLEANLGSSFEVVGNAIHASILLLFNDRTQLSEETAATQLGCRREELRAHIKRLPMIVRQGNQLVLDTDFFFSGRRCGSPVHERG
;
A
#
# COMPACT_ATOMS: atom_id res chain seq x y z
N MET A 1 -29.15 -2.34 -58.34
CA MET A 1 -29.90 -1.19 -58.91
C MET A 1 -29.39 0.07 -58.23
N LYS A 2 -28.46 0.76 -58.89
CA LYS A 2 -27.85 2.01 -58.43
C LYS A 2 -28.52 3.15 -59.21
N GLY A 3 -29.14 4.09 -58.51
CA GLY A 3 -29.72 5.31 -59.09
C GLY A 3 -28.61 6.31 -59.47
N PRO A 4 -28.86 7.22 -60.43
CA PRO A 4 -27.81 8.02 -61.04
C PRO A 4 -27.35 9.16 -60.12
N GLU A 5 -26.03 9.35 -60.07
CA GLU A 5 -25.36 10.50 -59.49
C GLU A 5 -25.64 11.77 -60.33
N ALA A 6 -26.34 12.73 -59.75
CA ALA A 6 -26.53 14.06 -60.34
C ALA A 6 -25.30 14.93 -60.04
N LYS A 7 -24.49 15.20 -61.07
CA LYS A 7 -23.53 16.31 -61.07
C LYS A 7 -24.29 17.63 -61.17
N MET A 8 -24.27 18.45 -60.12
CA MET A 8 -24.66 19.87 -60.22
C MET A 8 -23.62 20.63 -61.03
N THR A 9 -23.91 20.91 -62.29
CA THR A 9 -23.21 21.93 -63.07
C THR A 9 -23.78 23.30 -62.73
N LEU A 10 -22.91 24.23 -62.34
CA LEU A 10 -23.19 25.68 -62.25
C LEU A 10 -23.44 26.21 -63.67
N GLY A 11 -24.70 26.17 -64.08
CA GLY A 11 -25.23 26.77 -65.30
C GLY A 11 -26.74 26.79 -65.13
N ASP A 12 -27.39 27.88 -65.49
CA ASP A 12 -28.85 28.08 -65.45
C ASP A 12 -29.43 28.57 -64.12
N ALA A 13 -28.92 29.73 -63.68
CA ALA A 13 -29.71 30.70 -62.93
C ALA A 13 -29.27 32.14 -63.27
N GLU A 14 -29.07 32.44 -64.56
CA GLU A 14 -28.94 33.83 -65.03
C GLU A 14 -30.32 34.42 -65.27
N GLY A 15 -30.95 34.88 -64.18
CA GLY A 15 -31.97 35.92 -64.31
C GLY A 15 -31.34 37.16 -64.95
N ARG A 16 -31.97 37.70 -66.00
CA ARG A 16 -31.54 38.92 -66.70
C ARG A 16 -31.43 40.10 -65.71
N PHE A 17 -30.25 40.28 -65.14
CA PHE A 17 -29.90 41.53 -64.46
C PHE A 17 -29.61 42.58 -65.52
N CYS A 18 -30.22 43.74 -65.38
CA CYS A 18 -29.92 44.90 -66.22
C CYS A 18 -28.42 45.24 -66.05
N PRO A 19 -27.60 45.35 -67.12
CA PRO A 19 -26.17 45.63 -67.02
C PRO A 19 -25.87 46.89 -66.18
N GLN A 20 -26.76 47.88 -66.24
CA GLN A 20 -26.66 49.12 -65.46
C GLN A 20 -26.83 48.90 -63.94
N GLN A 21 -27.62 47.92 -63.51
CA GLN A 21 -27.72 47.56 -62.09
C GLN A 21 -26.47 46.81 -61.60
N SER A 22 -25.85 45.97 -62.45
CA SER A 22 -24.61 45.26 -62.09
C SER A 22 -23.42 46.22 -61.90
N LEU A 23 -23.26 47.21 -62.78
CA LEU A 23 -22.23 48.26 -62.69
C LEU A 23 -22.42 49.12 -61.44
N LYS A 24 -23.67 49.51 -61.14
CA LYS A 24 -24.00 50.29 -59.94
C LYS A 24 -23.68 49.51 -58.66
N LEU A 25 -24.02 48.22 -58.62
CA LEU A 25 -23.71 47.34 -57.49
C LEU A 25 -22.20 47.12 -57.32
N GLU A 26 -21.43 47.04 -58.41
CA GLU A 26 -19.97 46.94 -58.34
C GLU A 26 -19.32 48.23 -57.83
N ASP A 27 -19.81 49.39 -58.24
CA ASP A 27 -19.28 50.67 -57.76
C ASP A 27 -19.67 50.93 -56.31
N GLU A 28 -20.90 50.59 -55.90
CA GLU A 28 -21.32 50.58 -54.50
C GLU A 28 -20.47 49.59 -53.67
N ALA A 29 -20.14 48.41 -54.21
CA ALA A 29 -19.26 47.44 -53.55
C ALA A 29 -17.81 47.94 -53.41
N LYS A 30 -17.26 48.64 -54.42
CA LYS A 30 -15.92 49.26 -54.35
C LYS A 30 -15.89 50.39 -53.33
N GLU A 31 -16.90 51.26 -53.34
CA GLU A 31 -17.03 52.36 -52.39
C GLU A 31 -17.15 51.83 -50.96
N ALA A 32 -18.03 50.86 -50.74
CA ALA A 32 -18.19 50.18 -49.46
C ALA A 32 -16.90 49.50 -48.98
N THR A 33 -16.21 48.79 -49.87
CA THR A 33 -14.90 48.19 -49.55
C THR A 33 -13.92 49.28 -49.12
N SER A 34 -13.83 50.40 -49.84
CA SER A 34 -12.96 51.53 -49.49
C SER A 34 -13.29 52.12 -48.11
N ILE A 35 -14.58 52.33 -47.81
CA ILE A 35 -15.06 52.80 -46.50
C ILE A 35 -14.64 51.82 -45.40
N LEU A 36 -14.86 50.52 -45.59
CA LEU A 36 -14.50 49.49 -44.62
C LEU A 36 -12.99 49.44 -44.37
N LYS A 37 -12.18 49.49 -45.43
CA LYS A 37 -10.72 49.55 -45.30
C LYS A 37 -10.29 50.76 -44.47
N ASN A 38 -10.86 51.92 -44.74
CA ASN A 38 -10.56 53.15 -44.02
C ASN A 38 -10.97 53.07 -42.54
N LEU A 39 -12.12 52.47 -42.23
CA LEU A 39 -12.58 52.28 -40.85
C LEU A 39 -11.70 51.29 -40.09
N ILE A 40 -11.39 50.14 -40.69
CA ILE A 40 -10.47 49.14 -40.12
C ILE A 40 -9.09 49.77 -39.87
N ARG A 41 -8.59 50.55 -40.83
CA ARG A 41 -7.31 51.25 -40.72
C ARG A 41 -7.34 52.31 -39.61
N ARG A 42 -8.37 53.15 -39.53
CA ARG A 42 -8.54 54.14 -38.46
C ARG A 42 -8.65 53.48 -37.09
N ALA A 43 -9.43 52.40 -36.97
CA ALA A 43 -9.55 51.62 -35.74
C ALA A 43 -8.18 51.06 -35.33
N SER A 44 -7.44 50.46 -36.26
CA SER A 44 -6.10 49.91 -35.98
C SER A 44 -5.10 50.98 -35.54
N ILE A 45 -5.08 52.17 -36.19
CA ILE A 45 -4.20 53.28 -35.85
C ILE A 45 -4.54 53.82 -34.45
N LYS A 46 -5.81 54.13 -34.20
CA LYS A 46 -6.28 54.62 -32.89
C LYS A 46 -5.93 53.61 -31.80
N ILE A 47 -6.28 52.34 -31.96
CA ILE A 47 -6.01 51.28 -30.98
C ILE A 47 -4.50 51.08 -30.76
N SER A 48 -3.68 51.20 -31.81
CA SER A 48 -2.23 51.07 -31.69
C SER A 48 -1.56 52.24 -30.93
N GLY A 49 -2.17 53.43 -30.96
CA GLY A 49 -1.62 54.66 -30.38
C GLY A 49 -1.98 54.94 -28.91
N PHE A 50 -2.96 54.24 -28.34
CA PHE A 50 -3.39 54.46 -26.94
C PHE A 50 -2.79 53.45 -25.96
N SER A 51 -2.49 53.87 -24.73
CA SER A 51 -2.22 52.93 -23.63
C SER A 51 -3.47 52.11 -23.31
N SER A 52 -3.29 50.88 -22.81
CA SER A 52 -4.40 49.99 -22.45
C SER A 52 -5.34 50.59 -21.40
N GLU A 53 -4.81 51.39 -20.46
CA GLU A 53 -5.58 52.12 -19.45
C GLU A 53 -6.47 53.23 -20.03
N LEU A 54 -5.99 53.93 -21.08
CA LEU A 54 -6.77 54.95 -21.79
C LEU A 54 -7.87 54.33 -22.67
N LEU A 55 -7.62 53.15 -23.25
CA LEU A 55 -8.61 52.41 -24.04
C LEU A 55 -9.74 51.86 -23.19
N ALA A 56 -9.47 51.41 -21.97
CA ALA A 56 -10.50 50.92 -21.05
C ALA A 56 -11.48 52.02 -20.60
N ARG A 57 -11.08 53.29 -20.67
CA ARG A 57 -11.90 54.45 -20.26
C ARG A 57 -12.59 55.17 -21.42
N ARG A 58 -12.16 54.99 -22.66
CA ARG A 58 -12.78 55.57 -23.86
C ARG A 58 -13.50 54.50 -24.67
N VAL A 59 -14.81 54.38 -24.46
CA VAL A 59 -15.67 53.51 -25.26
C VAL A 59 -15.82 54.11 -26.66
N GLY A 60 -15.22 53.47 -27.66
CA GLY A 60 -15.47 53.73 -29.08
C GLY A 60 -14.24 54.11 -29.89
N ALA A 61 -13.55 53.13 -30.50
CA ALA A 61 -12.56 53.40 -31.54
C ALA A 61 -13.19 54.05 -32.80
N LEU A 62 -14.48 53.83 -33.01
CA LEU A 62 -15.33 54.41 -34.04
C LEU A 62 -16.51 55.15 -33.39
N SER A 63 -16.96 56.25 -33.98
CA SER A 63 -18.14 56.95 -33.46
C SER A 63 -19.42 56.15 -33.75
N PRO A 64 -20.48 56.30 -32.93
CA PRO A 64 -21.79 55.68 -33.24
C PRO A 64 -22.30 56.04 -34.64
N GLU A 65 -22.02 57.25 -35.12
CA GLU A 65 -22.35 57.70 -36.47
C GLU A 65 -21.60 56.93 -37.56
N GLU A 66 -20.31 56.62 -37.35
CA GLU A 66 -19.53 55.80 -38.28
C GLU A 66 -20.11 54.37 -38.37
N TYR A 67 -20.56 53.79 -37.25
CA TYR A 67 -21.26 52.50 -37.25
C TYR A 67 -22.58 52.56 -38.02
N LEU A 68 -23.42 53.57 -37.70
CA LEU A 68 -24.75 53.74 -38.32
C LEU A 68 -24.67 54.02 -39.82
N ARG A 69 -23.61 54.68 -40.31
CA ARG A 69 -23.39 54.88 -41.76
C ARG A 69 -22.90 53.63 -42.47
N THR A 70 -22.08 52.82 -41.80
CA THR A 70 -21.45 51.64 -42.41
C THR A 70 -22.38 50.42 -42.42
N TYR A 71 -23.25 50.32 -41.42
CA TYR A 71 -24.14 49.18 -41.24
C TYR A 71 -25.10 48.93 -42.43
N PRO A 72 -25.84 49.94 -42.96
CA PRO A 72 -26.74 49.73 -44.10
C PRO A 72 -26.00 49.31 -45.38
N ILE A 73 -24.78 49.82 -45.56
CA ILE A 73 -23.93 49.51 -46.71
C ILE A 73 -23.51 48.03 -46.66
N LEU A 74 -23.03 47.57 -45.51
CA LEU A 74 -22.70 46.18 -45.29
C LEU A 74 -23.91 45.26 -45.41
N TYR A 75 -25.04 45.64 -44.80
CA TYR A 75 -26.29 44.90 -44.92
C TYR A 75 -26.70 44.70 -46.39
N ASN A 76 -26.62 45.75 -47.19
CA ASN A 76 -26.97 45.70 -48.62
C ASN A 76 -25.99 44.84 -49.42
N ILE A 77 -24.67 44.91 -49.15
CA ILE A 77 -23.67 44.03 -49.77
C ILE A 77 -23.97 42.57 -49.48
N PHE A 78 -24.25 42.23 -48.22
CA PHE A 78 -24.51 40.84 -47.86
C PHE A 78 -25.88 40.36 -48.37
N LYS A 79 -26.82 41.26 -48.64
CA LYS A 79 -28.09 40.94 -49.32
C LYS A 79 -27.94 40.71 -50.83
N MET A 80 -26.80 41.03 -51.46
CA MET A 80 -26.58 40.79 -52.89
C MET A 80 -26.49 39.29 -53.20
N ASN A 81 -26.98 38.83 -54.36
CA ASN A 81 -26.95 37.39 -54.72
C ASN A 81 -25.56 36.89 -55.22
N SER A 82 -24.60 37.78 -55.49
CA SER A 82 -23.29 37.41 -56.05
C SER A 82 -22.29 36.95 -54.98
N MET A 83 -22.08 35.64 -54.89
CA MET A 83 -21.11 35.05 -53.95
C MET A 83 -19.66 35.45 -54.28
N THR A 84 -19.32 35.59 -55.56
CA THR A 84 -17.99 36.02 -56.01
C THR A 84 -17.65 37.43 -55.51
N THR A 85 -18.63 38.33 -55.52
CA THR A 85 -18.46 39.70 -55.01
C THR A 85 -18.26 39.68 -53.49
N LYS A 86 -19.06 38.88 -52.75
CA LYS A 86 -18.89 38.70 -51.30
C LYS A 86 -17.50 38.19 -50.94
N ILE A 87 -16.99 37.17 -51.64
CA ILE A 87 -15.65 36.61 -51.42
C ILE A 87 -14.56 37.67 -51.68
N ARG A 88 -14.67 38.45 -52.77
CA ARG A 88 -13.69 39.50 -53.11
C ARG A 88 -13.63 40.57 -52.02
N ILE A 89 -14.78 41.01 -51.51
CA ILE A 89 -14.87 41.98 -50.42
C ILE A 89 -14.26 41.38 -49.14
N CYS A 90 -14.62 40.14 -48.79
CA CYS A 90 -14.06 39.45 -47.63
C CYS A 90 -12.54 39.30 -47.68
N LYS A 91 -11.94 38.96 -48.85
CA LYS A 91 -10.48 38.94 -49.04
C LYS A 91 -9.86 40.31 -48.76
N SER A 92 -10.46 41.34 -49.35
CA SER A 92 -10.05 42.73 -49.19
C SER A 92 -10.10 43.21 -47.72
N VAL A 93 -11.13 42.77 -46.99
CA VAL A 93 -11.31 43.03 -45.55
C VAL A 93 -10.27 42.26 -44.74
N ILE A 94 -10.06 40.97 -45.00
CA ILE A 94 -9.05 40.14 -44.32
C ILE A 94 -7.64 40.71 -44.49
N ASP A 95 -7.28 41.20 -45.68
CA ASP A 95 -5.98 41.84 -45.92
C ASP A 95 -5.78 43.08 -45.06
N GLU A 96 -6.83 43.90 -44.86
CA GLU A 96 -6.77 45.06 -43.97
C GLU A 96 -6.79 44.65 -42.49
N LEU A 97 -7.52 43.60 -42.12
CA LEU A 97 -7.45 43.03 -40.77
C LEU A 97 -6.03 42.53 -40.48
N ASP A 98 -5.38 41.87 -41.41
CA ASP A 98 -3.99 41.41 -41.25
C ASP A 98 -3.03 42.59 -41.07
N LYS A 99 -3.18 43.64 -41.89
CA LYS A 99 -2.40 44.89 -41.72
C LYS A 99 -2.63 45.52 -40.35
N GLY A 100 -3.88 45.58 -39.90
CA GLY A 100 -4.25 46.13 -38.59
C GLY A 100 -3.66 45.33 -37.43
N VAL A 101 -3.84 44.01 -37.45
CA VAL A 101 -3.25 43.09 -36.47
C VAL A 101 -1.72 43.17 -36.49
N LYS A 102 -1.10 43.18 -37.67
CA LYS A 102 0.36 43.32 -37.82
C LYS A 102 0.84 44.65 -37.24
N LEU A 103 0.10 45.75 -37.42
CA LEU A 103 0.41 47.05 -36.82
C LEU A 103 0.36 46.99 -35.29
N ILE A 104 -0.68 46.36 -34.73
CA ILE A 104 -0.82 46.16 -33.28
C ILE A 104 0.35 45.29 -32.76
N CYS A 105 0.64 44.15 -33.40
CA CYS A 105 1.70 43.23 -32.98
C CYS A 105 3.13 43.74 -33.24
N LYS A 106 3.32 44.76 -34.10
CA LYS A 106 4.63 45.43 -34.29
C LYS A 106 5.10 46.17 -33.05
N SER A 107 4.17 46.60 -32.18
CA SER A 107 4.47 47.31 -30.93
C SER A 107 5.16 46.43 -29.88
N LEU A 108 5.13 45.10 -30.04
CA LEU A 108 5.81 44.19 -29.14
C LEU A 108 7.34 44.27 -29.32
N PRO A 109 8.13 44.46 -28.25
CA PRO A 109 9.58 44.58 -28.33
C PRO A 109 10.23 43.33 -28.96
N ARG A 110 11.30 43.53 -29.74
CA ARG A 110 12.02 42.45 -30.44
C ARG A 110 13.12 41.77 -29.60
N ARG A 111 13.46 42.31 -28.42
CA ARG A 111 14.59 41.85 -27.59
C ARG A 111 14.11 41.32 -26.23
N LYS A 112 14.88 40.37 -25.66
CA LYS A 112 14.64 39.65 -24.39
C LYS A 112 14.68 40.48 -23.09
N LYS A 113 15.14 41.74 -23.12
CA LYS A 113 15.64 42.44 -21.91
C LYS A 113 14.58 42.96 -20.93
N ASP A 114 13.30 42.85 -21.25
CA ASP A 114 12.20 43.23 -20.36
C ASP A 114 11.14 42.13 -20.52
N PRO A 115 10.56 41.55 -19.44
CA PRO A 115 9.54 40.51 -19.59
C PRO A 115 8.40 41.09 -20.39
N GLY A 116 8.38 40.77 -21.69
CA GLY A 116 7.51 41.35 -22.71
C GLY A 116 6.03 41.05 -22.50
N LEU A 117 5.64 40.58 -21.32
CA LEU A 117 4.31 40.15 -20.91
C LEU A 117 3.40 41.34 -20.61
N ARG A 118 3.91 42.47 -20.09
CA ARG A 118 3.11 43.72 -20.03
C ARG A 118 2.76 44.20 -21.43
N ASN A 119 3.77 44.29 -22.30
CA ASN A 119 3.58 44.66 -23.69
C ASN A 119 2.72 43.63 -24.46
N LEU A 120 2.82 42.34 -24.12
CA LEU A 120 1.95 41.29 -24.64
C LEU A 120 0.51 41.48 -24.19
N ARG A 121 0.30 41.72 -22.90
CA ARG A 121 -1.01 42.02 -22.36
C ARG A 121 -1.64 43.20 -23.09
N ASP A 122 -0.89 44.28 -23.25
CA ASP A 122 -1.37 45.46 -23.96
C ASP A 122 -1.66 45.15 -25.43
N CYS A 123 -0.78 44.40 -26.10
CA CYS A 123 -1.00 43.94 -27.48
C CYS A 123 -2.25 43.06 -27.59
N TRP A 124 -2.45 42.08 -26.71
CA TRP A 124 -3.60 41.17 -26.75
C TRP A 124 -4.90 41.90 -26.41
N THR A 125 -4.88 42.78 -25.41
CA THR A 125 -6.03 43.65 -25.08
C THR A 125 -6.40 44.52 -26.28
N ARG A 126 -5.42 45.05 -27.01
CA ARG A 126 -5.64 45.81 -28.24
C ARG A 126 -6.17 44.93 -29.37
N VAL A 127 -5.70 43.69 -29.52
CA VAL A 127 -6.22 42.73 -30.50
C VAL A 127 -7.67 42.35 -30.18
N ASP A 128 -8.00 42.05 -28.93
CA ASP A 128 -9.36 41.74 -28.48
C ASP A 128 -10.31 42.94 -28.68
N LEU A 129 -9.87 44.15 -28.32
CA LEU A 129 -10.64 45.36 -28.56
C LEU A 129 -10.83 45.61 -30.07
N PHE A 130 -9.79 45.40 -30.87
CA PHE A 130 -9.88 45.50 -32.33
C PHE A 130 -10.85 44.46 -32.90
N ALA A 131 -10.78 43.21 -32.43
CA ALA A 131 -11.71 42.15 -32.80
C ALA A 131 -13.16 42.53 -32.49
N LYS A 132 -13.45 42.98 -31.26
CA LYS A 132 -14.79 43.44 -30.85
C LYS A 132 -15.29 44.64 -31.64
N CYS A 133 -14.43 45.63 -31.90
CA CYS A 133 -14.78 46.80 -32.71
C CYS A 133 -15.12 46.39 -34.14
N VAL A 134 -14.33 45.52 -34.76
CA VAL A 134 -14.59 45.06 -36.12
C VAL A 134 -15.82 44.15 -36.14
N GLN A 135 -16.00 43.26 -35.17
CA GLN A 135 -17.19 42.40 -35.04
C GLN A 135 -18.48 43.23 -35.00
N GLY A 136 -18.48 44.35 -34.28
CA GLY A 136 -19.59 45.30 -34.24
C GLY A 136 -19.96 45.93 -35.59
N LEU A 137 -19.07 45.86 -36.59
CA LEU A 137 -19.37 46.32 -37.95
C LEU A 137 -20.21 45.30 -38.75
N PHE A 138 -20.21 44.02 -38.36
CA PHE A 138 -20.88 42.94 -39.10
C PHE A 138 -22.08 42.26 -38.40
N PRO A 139 -22.99 42.95 -37.66
CA PRO A 139 -24.02 42.27 -36.87
C PRO A 139 -25.00 41.43 -37.71
N SER A 140 -25.45 41.98 -38.85
CA SER A 140 -26.45 41.37 -39.73
C SER A 140 -25.87 40.32 -40.67
N ALA A 141 -24.59 40.43 -40.99
CA ALA A 141 -23.86 39.47 -41.81
C ALA A 141 -23.52 38.18 -41.03
N MET A 142 -23.44 38.25 -39.69
CA MET A 142 -23.34 37.07 -38.84
C MET A 142 -24.67 36.32 -38.70
N ALA A 143 -25.81 37.03 -38.72
CA ALA A 143 -27.13 36.41 -38.61
C ALA A 143 -27.52 35.55 -39.84
N SER A 144 -26.93 35.82 -41.01
CA SER A 144 -27.27 35.13 -42.28
C SER A 144 -26.36 33.95 -42.64
N GLY A 145 -25.22 33.76 -41.96
CA GLY A 145 -24.27 32.70 -42.28
C GLY A 145 -23.57 32.80 -43.65
N GLU A 146 -23.82 33.85 -44.45
CA GLU A 146 -23.20 34.02 -45.77
C GLU A 146 -21.80 34.65 -45.69
N LEU A 147 -21.58 35.50 -44.67
CA LEU A 147 -20.27 36.04 -44.33
C LEU A 147 -19.27 34.92 -44.00
N PHE A 148 -19.74 33.83 -43.40
CA PHE A 148 -18.96 32.64 -43.06
C PHE A 148 -18.27 32.03 -44.29
N VAL A 149 -19.05 31.74 -45.34
CA VAL A 149 -18.54 31.04 -46.53
C VAL A 149 -17.54 31.94 -47.25
N ALA A 150 -17.82 33.24 -47.32
CA ALA A 150 -16.95 34.21 -47.95
C ALA A 150 -15.64 34.43 -47.17
N LEU A 151 -15.66 34.52 -45.84
CA LEU A 151 -14.47 34.65 -45.00
C LEU A 151 -13.61 33.37 -45.01
N THR A 152 -14.23 32.20 -44.98
CA THR A 152 -13.53 30.90 -45.00
C THR A 152 -12.74 30.72 -46.31
N ILE A 153 -13.32 31.09 -47.45
CA ILE A 153 -12.66 31.05 -48.77
C ILE A 153 -11.58 32.14 -48.91
N ALA A 154 -11.74 33.24 -48.18
CA ALA A 154 -10.89 34.41 -48.28
C ALA A 154 -9.63 34.36 -47.42
N LEU A 155 -9.61 33.57 -46.35
CA LEU A 155 -8.40 33.31 -45.57
C LEU A 155 -7.35 32.59 -46.43
N PRO A 156 -6.06 32.89 -46.26
CA PRO A 156 -5.01 32.27 -47.07
C PRO A 156 -5.07 30.74 -46.93
N PRO A 157 -5.05 29.99 -48.04
CA PRO A 157 -5.25 28.55 -48.02
C PRO A 157 -4.14 27.90 -47.19
N ARG A 158 -4.54 27.19 -46.13
CA ARG A 158 -3.73 26.13 -45.55
C ARG A 158 -4.25 24.79 -46.07
N PRO A 159 -3.37 23.84 -46.40
CA PRO A 159 -3.79 22.55 -46.92
C PRO A 159 -4.55 21.83 -45.81
N CYS A 160 -5.75 21.36 -46.16
CA CYS A 160 -6.67 20.56 -45.34
C CYS A 160 -7.46 21.39 -44.29
N VAL A 161 -8.70 20.97 -44.00
CA VAL A 161 -9.56 21.33 -42.83
C VAL A 161 -10.82 22.20 -43.08
N TYR A 162 -11.13 22.70 -44.29
CA TYR A 162 -12.33 23.56 -44.47
C TYR A 162 -13.65 22.88 -44.89
N SER A 163 -13.72 21.55 -45.07
CA SER A 163 -14.83 20.89 -45.79
C SER A 163 -16.03 20.42 -44.95
N SER A 164 -16.11 20.69 -43.64
CA SER A 164 -17.09 20.01 -42.77
C SER A 164 -17.88 20.86 -41.75
N TYR A 165 -18.02 22.18 -41.93
CA TYR A 165 -18.70 23.04 -40.92
C TYR A 165 -20.16 23.39 -41.21
N LYS A 166 -20.97 23.48 -40.12
CA LYS A 166 -22.26 24.17 -40.08
C LYS A 166 -22.00 25.69 -39.96
N ALA A 167 -22.69 26.51 -40.76
CA ALA A 167 -22.40 27.93 -41.00
C ALA A 167 -22.59 28.90 -39.80
N LYS A 168 -22.82 28.42 -38.57
CA LYS A 168 -23.27 29.24 -37.43
C LYS A 168 -22.16 29.72 -36.47
N ASP A 169 -20.93 29.19 -36.56
CA ASP A 169 -19.92 29.39 -35.50
C ASP A 169 -18.67 30.22 -35.91
N PHE A 170 -18.64 30.82 -37.11
CA PHE A 170 -17.48 31.64 -37.55
C PHE A 170 -17.78 33.13 -37.54
N SER A 171 -17.07 33.84 -36.67
CA SER A 171 -17.21 35.27 -36.45
C SER A 171 -15.91 36.04 -36.77
N VAL A 172 -16.01 37.36 -36.96
CA VAL A 172 -14.90 38.21 -37.43
C VAL A 172 -13.77 38.32 -36.40
N ASP A 173 -14.10 38.21 -35.12
CA ASP A 173 -13.15 38.02 -34.02
C ASP A 173 -12.29 36.76 -34.21
N VAL A 174 -12.85 35.64 -34.66
CA VAL A 174 -12.10 34.41 -34.99
C VAL A 174 -11.08 34.67 -36.10
N ALA A 175 -11.44 35.44 -37.12
CA ALA A 175 -10.51 35.84 -38.19
C ALA A 175 -9.38 36.74 -37.64
N VAL A 176 -9.71 37.73 -36.81
CA VAL A 176 -8.73 38.63 -36.17
C VAL A 176 -7.78 37.84 -35.25
N PHE A 177 -8.29 36.93 -34.41
CA PHE A 177 -7.49 36.07 -33.54
C PHE A 177 -6.62 35.09 -34.35
N THR A 178 -7.12 34.56 -35.45
CA THR A 178 -6.36 33.69 -36.37
C THR A 178 -5.18 34.43 -37.00
N LEU A 179 -5.38 35.69 -37.41
CA LEU A 179 -4.31 36.54 -37.93
C LEU A 179 -3.32 36.92 -36.82
N ALA A 180 -3.82 37.25 -35.62
CA ALA A 180 -2.97 37.56 -34.47
C ALA A 180 -2.08 36.36 -34.10
N ARG A 181 -2.62 35.15 -34.16
CA ARG A 181 -1.90 33.89 -33.99
C ARG A 181 -0.72 33.77 -34.97
N VAL A 182 -0.89 34.10 -36.25
CA VAL A 182 0.21 34.04 -37.24
C VAL A 182 1.37 34.96 -36.85
N HIS A 183 1.06 36.17 -36.38
CA HIS A 183 2.08 37.13 -35.96
C HIS A 183 2.70 36.80 -34.60
N LEU A 184 1.92 36.24 -33.67
CA LEU A 184 2.37 35.84 -32.34
C LEU A 184 3.14 34.50 -32.33
N ARG A 185 2.88 33.59 -33.28
CA ARG A 185 3.65 32.34 -33.42
C ARG A 185 5.15 32.56 -33.55
N LYS A 186 5.57 33.64 -34.23
CA LYS A 186 7.00 34.03 -34.34
C LYS A 186 7.63 34.41 -32.99
N ARG A 187 6.80 34.64 -31.97
CA ARG A 187 7.20 35.03 -30.61
C ARG A 187 6.85 33.96 -29.58
N LYS A 188 6.34 32.78 -29.99
CA LYS A 188 5.91 31.68 -29.10
C LYS A 188 6.91 31.40 -27.99
N VAL A 189 8.18 31.15 -28.35
CA VAL A 189 9.23 30.79 -27.39
C VAL A 189 9.42 31.88 -26.33
N LEU A 190 9.41 33.16 -26.72
CA LEU A 190 9.54 34.27 -25.78
C LEU A 190 8.34 34.37 -24.82
N LEU A 191 7.15 34.00 -25.29
CA LEU A 191 5.94 33.98 -24.47
C LEU A 191 5.96 32.84 -23.47
N GLU A 192 6.31 31.64 -23.93
CA GLU A 192 6.47 30.48 -23.06
C GLU A 192 7.51 30.76 -21.96
N GLU A 193 8.72 31.18 -22.33
CA GLU A 193 9.78 31.47 -21.36
C GLU A 193 9.39 32.60 -20.40
N GLY A 194 8.79 33.68 -20.89
CA GLY A 194 8.36 34.78 -20.01
C GLY A 194 7.31 34.34 -18.99
N VAL A 195 6.32 33.54 -19.41
CA VAL A 195 5.30 33.02 -18.49
C VAL A 195 5.93 32.07 -17.46
N LEU A 196 6.87 31.21 -17.89
CA LEU A 196 7.62 30.35 -16.97
C LEU A 196 8.46 31.15 -15.96
N ASP A 197 9.14 32.21 -16.40
CA ASP A 197 9.94 33.08 -15.51
C ASP A 197 9.05 33.81 -14.46
N LEU A 198 7.84 34.23 -14.85
CA LEU A 198 6.87 34.80 -13.91
C LEU A 198 6.34 33.77 -12.92
N LEU A 199 6.09 32.54 -13.37
CA LEU A 199 5.66 31.44 -12.51
C LEU A 199 6.73 31.12 -11.47
N ASP A 200 8.00 31.06 -11.88
CA ASP A 200 9.13 30.87 -10.97
C ASP A 200 9.27 32.05 -10.00
N SER A 201 9.09 33.28 -10.48
CA SER A 201 9.09 34.47 -9.62
C SER A 201 7.98 34.43 -8.57
N ALA A 202 6.77 34.01 -8.94
CA ALA A 202 5.64 33.86 -8.03
C ALA A 202 5.90 32.79 -6.95
N ARG A 203 6.53 31.68 -7.33
CA ARG A 203 6.91 30.59 -6.40
C ARG A 203 7.98 31.01 -5.41
N GLN A 204 8.87 31.93 -5.79
CA GLN A 204 9.86 32.55 -4.90
C GLN A 204 9.23 33.58 -3.94
N GLY A 205 7.90 33.76 -3.96
CA GLY A 205 7.20 34.70 -3.11
C GLY A 205 7.19 36.13 -3.63
N ASN A 206 7.68 36.38 -4.84
CA ASN A 206 7.59 37.71 -5.44
C ASN A 206 6.14 38.03 -5.78
N ILE A 207 5.73 39.28 -5.58
CA ILE A 207 4.38 39.74 -5.93
C ILE A 207 4.27 39.75 -7.46
N VAL A 208 3.55 38.77 -8.01
CA VAL A 208 3.27 38.69 -9.44
C VAL A 208 1.83 39.12 -9.70
N ASN A 209 1.65 39.95 -10.72
CA ASN A 209 0.32 40.37 -11.15
C ASN A 209 -0.39 39.20 -11.86
N LEU A 210 -1.20 38.45 -11.11
CA LEU A 210 -1.96 37.28 -11.61
C LEU A 210 -2.75 37.60 -12.88
N ARG A 211 -3.32 38.81 -12.99
CA ARG A 211 -4.08 39.23 -14.18
C ARG A 211 -3.24 39.25 -15.45
N ILE A 212 -1.95 39.61 -15.36
CA ILE A 212 -1.03 39.56 -16.51
C ILE A 212 -0.76 38.10 -16.89
N MET A 213 -0.60 37.23 -15.90
CA MET A 213 -0.28 35.83 -16.09
C MET A 213 -1.45 35.04 -16.68
N THR A 214 -2.67 35.19 -16.13
CA THR A 214 -3.90 34.60 -16.68
C THR A 214 -4.13 35.04 -18.13
N LEU A 215 -3.85 36.31 -18.45
CA LEU A 215 -3.98 36.80 -19.82
C LEU A 215 -2.90 36.23 -20.75
N ALA A 216 -1.66 36.08 -20.29
CA ALA A 216 -0.60 35.49 -21.08
C ALA A 216 -0.87 33.99 -21.35
N LEU A 217 -1.39 33.27 -20.36
CA LEU A 217 -1.86 31.89 -20.52
C LEU A 217 -3.04 31.81 -21.49
N SER A 218 -4.01 32.73 -21.40
CA SER A 218 -5.14 32.76 -22.34
C SER A 218 -4.67 33.06 -23.76
N VAL A 219 -3.64 33.89 -23.95
CA VAL A 219 -3.00 34.07 -25.27
C VAL A 219 -2.40 32.75 -25.76
N LEU A 220 -1.67 32.01 -24.92
CA LEU A 220 -1.07 30.72 -25.32
C LEU A 220 -2.14 29.67 -25.71
N VAL A 221 -3.24 29.61 -24.96
CA VAL A 221 -4.39 28.74 -25.24
C VAL A 221 -5.12 29.17 -26.53
N ASN A 222 -5.45 30.46 -26.66
CA ASN A 222 -6.20 30.99 -27.81
C ASN A 222 -5.36 31.03 -29.09
N THR A 223 -4.04 31.17 -28.99
CA THR A 223 -3.13 31.00 -30.13
C THR A 223 -2.95 29.54 -30.53
N ASP A 224 -3.60 28.61 -29.83
CA ASP A 224 -3.61 27.20 -30.18
C ASP A 224 -4.94 26.75 -30.77
N TYR A 225 -6.04 27.30 -30.23
CA TYR A 225 -7.40 27.08 -30.67
C TYR A 225 -7.47 27.07 -32.20
N ASN A 226 -7.82 25.90 -32.73
CA ASN A 226 -8.11 25.73 -34.14
C ASN A 226 -9.62 25.70 -34.27
N PRO A 227 -10.26 26.82 -34.67
CA PRO A 227 -11.72 26.90 -34.79
C PRO A 227 -12.28 25.93 -35.83
N PHE A 228 -11.41 25.21 -36.56
CA PHE A 228 -11.76 24.27 -37.61
C PHE A 228 -11.64 22.79 -37.22
N LYS A 229 -11.31 22.44 -35.95
CA LYS A 229 -11.09 21.04 -35.52
C LYS A 229 -12.12 20.46 -34.53
N GLU A 230 -12.94 21.27 -33.87
CA GLU A 230 -13.88 20.79 -32.85
C GLU A 230 -15.31 20.82 -33.37
N GLY A 231 -15.94 19.64 -33.44
CA GLY A 231 -17.37 19.49 -33.68
C GLY A 231 -18.15 19.75 -32.41
N GLU A 232 -19.27 20.49 -32.55
CA GLU A 232 -20.36 20.61 -31.58
C GLU A 232 -19.94 21.00 -30.15
N GLY A 233 -19.31 22.17 -29.99
CA GLY A 233 -19.16 22.84 -28.70
C GLY A 233 -19.49 24.33 -28.82
N THR A 234 -20.54 24.78 -28.13
CA THR A 234 -20.90 26.21 -28.03
C THR A 234 -19.71 27.03 -27.51
N MET A 235 -19.29 28.05 -28.27
CA MET A 235 -18.27 29.01 -27.84
C MET A 235 -18.74 29.74 -26.56
N CYS A 236 -18.21 29.33 -25.42
CA CYS A 236 -18.19 30.15 -24.22
C CYS A 236 -16.81 30.81 -24.14
N PRO A 237 -16.70 32.15 -24.04
CA PRO A 237 -15.42 32.77 -23.73
C PRO A 237 -15.06 32.33 -22.32
N ILE A 238 -13.97 31.56 -22.19
CA ILE A 238 -13.32 31.08 -20.95
C ILE A 238 -13.58 29.60 -20.57
N VAL A 239 -14.45 28.86 -21.26
CA VAL A 239 -14.59 27.41 -21.01
C VAL A 239 -13.96 26.64 -22.15
N LEU A 240 -12.70 26.21 -21.93
CA LEU A 240 -12.10 25.11 -22.68
C LEU A 240 -12.92 23.88 -22.32
N ASN A 241 -13.58 23.27 -23.31
CA ASN A 241 -14.18 21.95 -23.22
C ASN A 241 -13.75 21.23 -24.51
N GLY A 242 -12.71 20.40 -24.46
CA GLY A 242 -12.30 19.62 -25.64
C GLY A 242 -10.87 19.09 -25.61
N HIS A 243 -10.72 17.77 -25.49
CA HIS A 243 -9.44 17.04 -25.51
C HIS A 243 -8.74 16.98 -26.90
N GLY A 244 -9.02 17.91 -27.82
CA GLY A 244 -8.77 17.70 -29.25
C GLY A 244 -8.09 18.83 -30.02
N GLY A 245 -7.38 19.78 -29.39
CA GLY A 245 -6.94 20.99 -30.13
C GLY A 245 -5.56 21.56 -29.87
N HIS A 246 -4.93 21.28 -28.72
CA HIS A 246 -3.97 22.23 -28.17
C HIS A 246 -2.48 21.81 -28.22
N GLN A 247 -1.85 21.77 -29.40
CA GLN A 247 -0.42 21.44 -29.56
C GLN A 247 0.56 22.48 -28.98
N PHE A 248 0.25 23.78 -29.08
CA PHE A 248 1.06 24.86 -28.50
C PHE A 248 0.95 24.90 -26.97
N TYR A 249 -0.24 24.75 -26.41
CA TYR A 249 -0.43 24.68 -24.96
C TYR A 249 0.18 23.40 -24.39
N GLN A 250 0.00 22.24 -25.04
CA GLN A 250 0.69 21.00 -24.64
C GLN A 250 2.22 21.16 -24.64
N SER A 251 2.78 21.88 -25.63
CA SER A 251 4.20 22.24 -25.67
C SER A 251 4.61 23.09 -24.47
N PHE A 252 3.83 24.12 -24.13
CA PHE A 252 4.06 24.95 -22.95
C PHE A 252 3.92 24.14 -21.65
N HIS A 253 2.86 23.35 -21.51
CA HIS A 253 2.55 22.53 -20.33
C HIS A 253 3.65 21.51 -20.06
N LYS A 254 4.19 20.85 -21.09
CA LYS A 254 5.37 19.98 -20.98
C LYS A 254 6.60 20.73 -20.45
N LYS A 255 6.87 21.94 -20.96
CA LYS A 255 7.97 22.78 -20.43
C LYS A 255 7.71 23.24 -19.01
N PHE A 256 6.45 23.53 -18.67
CA PHE A 256 6.04 23.97 -17.34
C PHE A 256 6.26 22.88 -16.29
N ILE A 257 5.81 21.66 -16.59
CA ILE A 257 6.05 20.47 -15.77
C ILE A 257 7.56 20.21 -15.66
N ALA A 258 8.29 20.13 -16.79
CA ALA A 258 9.72 19.83 -16.79
C ALA A 258 10.54 20.85 -16.00
N ARG A 259 10.24 22.15 -16.13
CA ARG A 259 10.91 23.21 -15.37
C ARG A 259 10.58 23.14 -13.88
N ARG A 260 9.38 22.71 -13.54
CA ARG A 260 8.98 22.50 -12.14
C ARG A 260 9.66 21.29 -11.53
N ALA A 261 9.75 20.17 -12.25
CA ALA A 261 10.51 19.00 -11.83
C ALA A 261 11.97 19.35 -11.49
N LEU A 262 12.63 20.20 -12.29
CA LEU A 262 13.99 20.68 -11.99
C LEU A 262 14.06 21.45 -10.67
N SER A 263 13.07 22.28 -10.38
CA SER A 263 12.98 23.00 -9.10
C SER A 263 12.77 22.05 -7.92
N TYR A 264 11.92 21.01 -8.06
CA TYR A 264 11.73 20.00 -7.02
C TYR A 264 13.03 19.23 -6.74
N ARG A 265 13.75 18.81 -7.79
CA ARG A 265 15.05 18.13 -7.65
C ARG A 265 16.10 19.01 -6.98
N ALA A 266 16.15 20.30 -7.32
CA ALA A 266 17.07 21.23 -6.67
C ALA A 266 16.77 21.40 -5.17
N SER A 267 15.48 21.51 -4.80
CA SER A 267 15.04 21.55 -3.40
C SER A 267 15.35 20.24 -2.65
N ALA A 268 15.10 19.09 -3.27
CA ALA A 268 15.42 17.79 -2.70
C ALA A 268 16.93 17.61 -2.46
N ALA A 269 17.76 18.03 -3.43
CA ALA A 269 19.21 18.03 -3.29
C ALA A 269 19.68 18.92 -2.13
N GLY A 270 19.14 20.14 -2.02
CA GLY A 270 19.47 21.05 -0.92
C GLY A 270 19.12 20.49 0.46
N LEU A 271 17.97 19.80 0.59
CA LEU A 271 17.57 19.14 1.83
C LEU A 271 18.39 17.89 2.16
N MET A 272 18.89 17.20 1.14
CA MET A 272 19.80 16.08 1.31
C MET A 272 21.15 16.54 1.88
N GLU A 273 21.66 17.69 1.43
CA GLU A 273 22.91 18.28 1.91
C GLU A 273 22.79 18.84 3.35
N SER A 274 21.63 19.38 3.73
CA SER A 274 21.42 20.00 5.05
C SER A 274 21.22 19.02 6.20
N SER A 275 21.31 17.70 5.97
CA SER A 275 21.02 16.66 6.98
C SER A 275 19.63 16.81 7.63
N SER A 276 18.65 17.35 6.90
CA SER A 276 17.33 17.66 7.43
C SER A 276 16.58 16.44 7.95
N THR A 277 15.75 16.63 8.99
CA THR A 277 14.92 15.55 9.55
C THR A 277 13.84 15.14 8.55
N ILE A 278 13.31 13.91 8.65
CA ILE A 278 12.24 13.47 7.74
C ILE A 278 10.95 14.30 7.95
N SER A 279 10.68 14.76 9.17
CA SER A 279 9.57 15.68 9.47
C SER A 279 9.71 17.00 8.71
N GLU A 280 10.92 17.57 8.64
CA GLU A 280 11.19 18.78 7.84
C GLU A 280 11.00 18.52 6.35
N ILE A 281 11.47 17.37 5.85
CA ILE A 281 11.32 16.97 4.45
C ILE A 281 9.83 16.87 4.09
N LEU A 282 9.03 16.16 4.90
CA LEU A 282 7.59 15.98 4.65
C LEU A 282 6.83 17.31 4.73
N LYS A 283 7.17 18.18 5.70
CA LYS A 283 6.59 19.53 5.79
C LYS A 283 6.93 20.39 4.58
N GLU A 284 8.17 20.32 4.08
CA GLU A 284 8.56 21.06 2.89
C GLU A 284 7.85 20.55 1.64
N VAL A 285 7.73 19.23 1.48
CA VAL A 285 6.95 18.61 0.39
C VAL A 285 5.49 19.08 0.45
N ASP A 286 4.85 19.04 1.61
CA ASP A 286 3.46 19.49 1.74
C ASP A 286 3.31 21.00 1.49
N ARG A 287 4.25 21.82 1.97
CA ARG A 287 4.30 23.26 1.66
C ARG A 287 4.42 23.51 0.16
N MET A 288 5.31 22.78 -0.53
CA MET A 288 5.49 22.89 -1.98
C MET A 288 4.24 22.46 -2.74
N ARG A 289 3.59 21.37 -2.30
CA ARG A 289 2.33 20.88 -2.86
C ARG A 289 1.21 21.90 -2.70
N GLN A 290 0.99 22.41 -1.48
CA GLN A 290 -0.03 23.42 -1.21
C GLN A 290 0.22 24.70 -2.01
N SER A 291 1.48 25.14 -2.10
CA SER A 291 1.87 26.27 -2.93
C SER A 291 1.52 26.05 -4.40
N GLU A 292 1.79 24.86 -4.93
CA GLU A 292 1.46 24.51 -6.32
C GLU A 292 -0.06 24.46 -6.56
N VAL A 293 -0.81 23.86 -5.63
CA VAL A 293 -2.28 23.81 -5.68
C VAL A 293 -2.88 25.21 -5.69
N ASN A 294 -2.42 26.10 -4.80
CA ASN A 294 -2.91 27.47 -4.70
C ASN A 294 -2.58 28.28 -5.96
N LEU A 295 -1.35 28.14 -6.47
CA LEU A 295 -0.91 28.81 -7.68
C LEU A 295 -1.73 28.33 -8.89
N CYS A 296 -1.84 27.02 -9.08
CA CYS A 296 -2.55 26.44 -10.22
C CYS A 296 -4.04 26.75 -10.19
N ARG A 297 -4.70 26.70 -9.03
CA ARG A 297 -6.12 27.11 -8.88
C ARG A 297 -6.36 28.57 -9.26
N SER A 298 -5.37 29.44 -9.07
CA SER A 298 -5.48 30.86 -9.43
C SER A 298 -5.23 31.15 -10.91
N LEU A 299 -4.68 30.19 -11.67
CA LEU A 299 -4.15 30.42 -13.02
C LEU A 299 -4.72 29.50 -14.10
N LEU A 300 -5.00 28.24 -13.76
CA LEU A 300 -5.42 27.19 -14.68
C LEU A 300 -6.94 26.99 -14.59
N THR A 301 -7.54 26.56 -15.71
CA THR A 301 -8.94 26.12 -15.75
C THR A 301 -9.09 24.75 -15.09
N PHE A 302 -10.30 24.43 -14.62
CA PHE A 302 -10.59 23.18 -13.90
C PHE A 302 -10.17 21.92 -14.68
N GLU A 303 -10.41 21.88 -15.99
CA GLU A 303 -10.09 20.70 -16.83
C GLU A 303 -8.61 20.33 -16.87
N ILE A 304 -7.71 21.32 -16.85
CA ILE A 304 -6.26 21.10 -16.98
C ILE A 304 -5.60 21.07 -15.60
N LEU A 305 -6.28 21.62 -14.60
CA LEU A 305 -5.81 21.69 -13.23
C LEU A 305 -5.54 20.29 -12.67
N GLU A 306 -6.45 19.34 -12.86
CA GLU A 306 -6.29 17.99 -12.29
C GLU A 306 -5.11 17.25 -12.92
N ASP A 307 -5.02 17.20 -14.25
CA ASP A 307 -3.89 16.58 -14.97
C ASP A 307 -2.54 17.20 -14.57
N HIS A 308 -2.51 18.53 -14.42
CA HIS A 308 -1.30 19.23 -14.02
C HIS A 308 -0.91 18.93 -12.58
N LEU A 309 -1.88 18.94 -11.65
CA LEU A 309 -1.62 18.63 -10.25
C LEU A 309 -1.16 17.18 -10.07
N GLN A 310 -1.75 16.24 -10.82
CA GLN A 310 -1.29 14.85 -10.80
C GLN A 310 0.15 14.72 -11.30
N ALA A 311 0.49 15.35 -12.42
CA ALA A 311 1.86 15.33 -12.95
C ALA A 311 2.86 16.00 -11.99
N ALA A 312 2.49 17.15 -11.41
CA ALA A 312 3.34 17.86 -10.46
C ALA A 312 3.51 17.08 -9.14
N GLU A 313 2.47 16.42 -8.65
CA GLU A 313 2.55 15.55 -7.48
C GLU A 313 3.43 14.32 -7.74
N ALA A 314 3.37 13.71 -8.94
CA ALA A 314 4.23 12.61 -9.33
C ALA A 314 5.70 13.04 -9.42
N ASP A 315 6.01 14.14 -10.11
CA ASP A 315 7.37 14.69 -10.20
C ASP A 315 7.94 15.08 -8.82
N LEU A 316 7.09 15.62 -7.94
CA LEU A 316 7.46 15.94 -6.56
C LEU A 316 7.79 14.67 -5.79
N ALA A 317 6.94 13.64 -5.88
CA ALA A 317 7.18 12.35 -5.23
C ALA A 317 8.48 11.69 -5.73
N GLU A 318 8.72 11.66 -7.04
CA GLU A 318 9.94 11.11 -7.65
C GLU A 318 11.20 11.87 -7.21
N SER A 319 11.11 13.21 -7.12
CA SER A 319 12.25 14.05 -6.71
C SER A 319 12.69 13.78 -5.28
N PHE A 320 11.77 13.39 -4.39
CA PHE A 320 12.03 13.12 -2.98
C PHE A 320 12.12 11.62 -2.65
N GLU A 321 11.85 10.74 -3.62
CA GLU A 321 11.75 9.30 -3.42
C GLU A 321 13.00 8.73 -2.74
N SER A 322 14.19 8.93 -3.33
CA SER A 322 15.44 8.39 -2.80
C SER A 322 15.72 8.81 -1.35
N LEU A 323 15.45 10.07 -1.03
CA LEU A 323 15.67 10.65 0.30
C LEU A 323 14.73 10.04 1.33
N ILE A 324 13.44 9.93 1.01
CA ILE A 324 12.44 9.32 1.90
C ILE A 324 12.74 7.83 2.06
N CYS A 325 13.04 7.14 0.95
CA CYS A 325 13.38 5.72 0.95
C CYS A 325 14.60 5.41 1.82
N SER A 326 15.64 6.25 1.81
CA SER A 326 16.80 6.07 2.69
C SER A 326 16.48 6.20 4.19
N LYS A 327 15.38 6.88 4.54
CA LYS A 327 14.95 7.12 5.92
C LYS A 327 13.80 6.21 6.37
N LEU A 328 13.19 5.44 5.45
CA LEU A 328 12.06 4.54 5.74
C LEU A 328 12.37 3.59 6.89
N VAL A 329 13.53 2.92 6.84
CA VAL A 329 13.95 1.95 7.85
C VAL A 329 14.02 2.57 9.25
N GLY A 330 14.63 3.76 9.36
CA GLY A 330 14.74 4.46 10.64
C GLY A 330 13.37 4.86 11.20
N MET A 331 12.42 5.25 10.34
CA MET A 331 11.06 5.56 10.78
C MET A 331 10.32 4.35 11.36
N PHE A 332 10.50 3.15 10.79
CA PHE A 332 9.96 1.90 11.36
C PHE A 332 10.58 1.61 12.73
N GLN A 333 11.91 1.69 12.82
CA GLN A 333 12.65 1.40 14.05
C GLN A 333 12.31 2.37 15.20
N GLU A 334 11.99 3.62 14.88
CA GLU A 334 11.68 4.68 15.86
C GLU A 334 10.17 4.85 16.14
N ASP A 335 9.32 3.97 15.63
CA ASP A 335 7.85 4.00 15.82
C ASP A 335 7.15 5.28 15.37
N ARG A 336 7.66 5.91 14.31
CA ARG A 336 7.11 7.17 13.77
C ARG A 336 5.98 6.93 12.79
N ILE A 337 4.91 6.28 13.24
CA ILE A 337 3.78 5.84 12.41
C ILE A 337 3.13 7.00 11.63
N GLY A 338 2.94 8.17 12.24
CA GLY A 338 2.37 9.32 11.55
C GLY A 338 3.22 9.77 10.35
N GLU A 339 4.53 9.85 10.53
CA GLU A 339 5.47 10.20 9.46
C GLU A 339 5.53 9.12 8.37
N LEU A 340 5.43 7.84 8.76
CA LEU A 340 5.32 6.73 7.83
C LEU A 340 4.06 6.83 6.96
N VAL A 341 2.90 7.14 7.54
CA VAL A 341 1.65 7.30 6.78
C VAL A 341 1.79 8.42 5.73
N ASP A 342 2.36 9.56 6.12
CA ASP A 342 2.56 10.70 5.23
C ASP A 342 3.58 10.38 4.13
N ALA A 343 4.70 9.74 4.48
CA ALA A 343 5.72 9.28 3.54
C ALA A 343 5.14 8.28 2.52
N LEU A 344 4.37 7.29 2.97
CA LEU A 344 3.73 6.29 2.12
C LEU A 344 2.69 6.92 1.18
N ALA A 345 1.93 7.90 1.66
CA ALA A 345 0.98 8.63 0.83
C ALA A 345 1.69 9.39 -0.31
N LEU A 346 2.90 9.90 -0.09
CA LEU A 346 3.72 10.51 -1.13
C LEU A 346 4.33 9.46 -2.08
N LEU A 347 4.99 8.43 -1.54
CA LEU A 347 5.68 7.40 -2.34
C LEU A 347 4.75 6.62 -3.27
N ARG A 348 3.46 6.51 -2.93
CA ARG A 348 2.44 5.93 -3.80
C ARG A 348 2.22 6.70 -5.10
N ARG A 349 2.48 8.01 -5.07
CA ARG A 349 2.35 8.88 -6.25
C ARG A 349 3.57 8.77 -7.17
N SER A 350 4.69 8.22 -6.69
CA SER A 350 5.82 7.85 -7.52
C SER A 350 5.58 6.51 -8.23
N GLN A 351 6.07 6.40 -9.47
CA GLN A 351 6.07 5.15 -10.23
C GLN A 351 6.86 4.02 -9.54
N HIS A 352 7.92 4.36 -8.80
CA HIS A 352 8.86 3.39 -8.20
C HIS A 352 8.86 3.39 -6.66
N GLY A 353 8.45 4.50 -6.04
CA GLY A 353 8.56 4.67 -4.59
C GLY A 353 7.79 3.63 -3.78
N PHE A 354 6.60 3.23 -4.23
CA PHE A 354 5.82 2.20 -3.55
C PHE A 354 6.45 0.80 -3.67
N ALA A 355 7.04 0.48 -4.82
CA ALA A 355 7.77 -0.78 -5.00
C ALA A 355 9.01 -0.84 -4.10
N HIS A 356 9.76 0.25 -3.99
CA HIS A 356 10.91 0.35 -3.09
C HIS A 356 10.51 0.22 -1.62
N THR A 357 9.35 0.79 -1.25
CA THR A 357 8.79 0.63 0.10
C THR A 357 8.51 -0.84 0.41
N LYS A 358 7.82 -1.56 -0.50
CA LYS A 358 7.55 -2.99 -0.33
C LYS A 358 8.83 -3.79 -0.14
N ALA A 359 9.85 -3.53 -0.97
CA ALA A 359 11.16 -4.16 -0.84
C ALA A 359 11.84 -3.84 0.50
N SER A 360 11.72 -2.60 0.99
CA SER A 360 12.28 -2.19 2.28
C SER A 360 11.62 -2.89 3.46
N ILE A 361 10.28 -3.03 3.44
CA ILE A 361 9.53 -3.76 4.48
C ILE A 361 9.86 -5.25 4.45
N ALA A 362 9.90 -5.85 3.26
CA ALA A 362 10.27 -7.25 3.10
C ALA A 362 11.69 -7.50 3.63
N SER A 363 12.65 -6.64 3.28
CA SER A 363 14.02 -6.71 3.76
C SER A 363 14.14 -6.51 5.27
N LEU A 364 13.38 -5.58 5.87
CA LEU A 364 13.35 -5.40 7.32
C LEU A 364 12.83 -6.64 8.04
N ALA A 365 11.71 -7.21 7.56
CA ALA A 365 11.16 -8.44 8.09
C ALA A 365 12.16 -9.60 7.96
N GLU A 366 12.88 -9.66 6.84
CA GLU A 366 13.91 -10.67 6.60
C GLU A 366 15.10 -10.53 7.55
N VAL A 367 15.64 -9.31 7.71
CA VAL A 367 16.79 -9.04 8.60
C VAL A 367 16.44 -9.33 10.05
N ASP A 368 15.33 -8.76 10.55
CA ASP A 368 14.91 -8.96 11.95
C ASP A 368 14.61 -10.45 12.21
N TRP A 369 14.04 -11.19 11.25
CA TRP A 369 13.83 -12.64 11.37
C TRP A 369 15.14 -13.44 11.31
N THR A 370 16.07 -13.05 10.45
CA THR A 370 17.37 -13.72 10.35
C THR A 370 18.16 -13.55 11.65
N GLU A 371 18.03 -12.41 12.33
CA GLU A 371 18.58 -12.24 13.69
C GLU A 371 17.97 -13.21 14.70
N VAL A 372 16.65 -13.45 14.65
CA VAL A 372 15.98 -14.49 15.48
C VAL A 372 16.59 -15.87 15.20
N LEU A 373 16.76 -16.23 13.92
CA LEU A 373 17.35 -17.52 13.53
C LEU A 373 18.82 -17.63 13.96
N ASN A 374 19.59 -16.55 13.87
CA ASN A 374 21.00 -16.55 14.27
C ASN A 374 21.16 -16.80 15.78
N VAL A 375 20.28 -16.24 16.62
CA VAL A 375 20.27 -16.53 18.06
C VAL A 375 19.96 -18.01 18.32
N SER A 376 19.05 -18.62 17.54
CA SER A 376 18.76 -20.05 17.63
C SER A 376 19.89 -20.97 17.14
N SER A 377 20.85 -20.40 16.40
CA SER A 377 22.01 -21.11 15.81
C SER A 377 23.31 -21.01 16.62
N GLY A 378 23.33 -20.29 17.75
CA GLY A 378 24.53 -20.06 18.55
C GLY A 378 25.12 -21.32 19.19
N SER A 379 26.22 -21.82 18.61
CA SER A 379 27.16 -22.90 19.03
C SER A 379 26.57 -24.24 19.50
N CYS A 380 26.93 -25.31 18.78
CA CYS A 380 26.60 -26.72 19.04
C CYS A 380 26.94 -27.28 20.45
N ASP A 381 27.67 -26.54 21.29
CA ASP A 381 28.09 -27.00 22.62
C ASP A 381 27.22 -26.48 23.78
N MET A 382 26.28 -25.57 23.51
CA MET A 382 25.39 -25.00 24.53
C MET A 382 24.15 -25.89 24.67
N LYS A 383 23.96 -26.46 25.87
CA LYS A 383 22.81 -27.33 26.18
C LYS A 383 21.51 -26.55 25.97
N VAL A 384 20.60 -27.16 25.21
CA VAL A 384 19.24 -26.71 24.86
C VAL A 384 18.38 -26.25 26.06
N ASP A 385 18.81 -26.52 27.28
CA ASP A 385 18.07 -26.25 28.52
C ASP A 385 18.45 -24.92 29.21
N GLN A 386 19.20 -24.01 28.56
CA GLN A 386 19.57 -22.73 29.18
C GLN A 386 18.49 -21.64 28.97
N PRO A 387 17.86 -21.11 30.04
CA PRO A 387 16.79 -20.11 29.96
C PRO A 387 17.19 -18.80 29.26
N GLU A 388 18.48 -18.43 29.34
CA GLU A 388 19.01 -17.19 28.79
C GLU A 388 18.88 -17.13 27.26
N HIS A 389 19.22 -18.20 26.55
CA HIS A 389 19.08 -18.31 25.10
C HIS A 389 17.63 -18.18 24.64
N MET A 390 16.72 -18.82 25.39
CA MET A 390 15.29 -18.75 25.09
C MET A 390 14.75 -17.33 25.29
N ASN A 391 15.18 -16.63 26.34
CA ASN A 391 14.82 -15.24 26.58
C ASN A 391 15.30 -14.32 25.45
N THR A 392 16.53 -14.49 24.96
CA THR A 392 17.04 -13.73 23.80
C THR A 392 16.24 -14.02 22.52
N CYS A 393 15.86 -15.28 22.29
CA CYS A 393 15.00 -15.64 21.16
C CYS A 393 13.64 -14.92 21.24
N ILE A 394 13.00 -14.88 22.41
CA ILE A 394 11.72 -14.19 22.64
C ILE A 394 11.85 -12.69 22.43
N GLU A 395 12.93 -12.08 22.93
CA GLU A 395 13.17 -10.63 22.78
C GLU A 395 13.24 -10.24 21.30
N ARG A 396 14.00 -11.01 20.50
CA ARG A 396 14.10 -10.81 19.04
C ARG A 396 12.77 -11.11 18.34
N LEU A 397 12.05 -12.13 18.76
CA LEU A 397 10.73 -12.48 18.25
C LEU A 397 9.70 -11.37 18.52
N SER A 398 9.82 -10.71 19.68
CA SER A 398 9.00 -9.56 20.07
C SER A 398 9.24 -8.37 19.13
N ARG A 399 10.47 -8.15 18.68
CA ARG A 399 10.79 -7.13 17.68
C ARG A 399 10.15 -7.42 16.32
N VAL A 400 10.18 -8.66 15.84
CA VAL A 400 9.47 -9.05 14.61
C VAL A 400 7.96 -8.81 14.75
N MET A 401 7.39 -9.12 15.90
CA MET A 401 5.96 -8.86 16.17
C MET A 401 5.64 -7.38 16.28
N PHE A 402 6.54 -6.58 16.84
CA PHE A 402 6.40 -5.14 16.83
C PHE A 402 6.32 -4.58 15.41
N LEU A 403 7.23 -5.01 14.51
CA LEU A 403 7.20 -4.63 13.09
C LEU A 403 5.91 -5.10 12.39
N ARG A 404 5.41 -6.30 12.73
CA ARG A 404 4.13 -6.82 12.24
C ARG A 404 2.97 -5.91 12.64
N GLU A 405 2.87 -5.54 13.93
CA GLU A 405 1.78 -4.68 14.42
C GLU A 405 1.86 -3.28 13.82
N GLN A 406 3.06 -2.70 13.67
CA GLN A 406 3.25 -1.44 12.94
C GLN A 406 2.74 -1.54 11.51
N THR A 407 3.10 -2.61 10.80
CA THR A 407 2.63 -2.83 9.42
C THR A 407 1.10 -2.92 9.37
N ILE A 408 0.47 -3.64 10.31
CA ILE A 408 -0.99 -3.72 10.41
C ILE A 408 -1.61 -2.34 10.67
N MET A 409 -1.03 -1.55 11.59
CA MET A 409 -1.50 -0.19 11.86
C MET A 409 -1.37 0.72 10.65
N LEU A 410 -0.30 0.60 9.87
CA LEU A 410 -0.12 1.31 8.60
C LEU A 410 -1.18 0.91 7.57
N VAL A 411 -1.45 -0.40 7.42
CA VAL A 411 -2.51 -0.89 6.52
C VAL A 411 -3.88 -0.35 6.94
N ALA A 412 -4.19 -0.34 8.24
CA ALA A 412 -5.44 0.18 8.76
C ALA A 412 -5.58 1.70 8.53
N SER A 413 -4.49 2.46 8.76
CA SER A 413 -4.47 3.92 8.64
C SER A 413 -4.53 4.42 7.20
N SER A 414 -4.03 3.63 6.25
CA SER A 414 -3.94 3.97 4.83
C SER A 414 -5.09 3.45 3.95
N ARG A 415 -6.07 2.76 4.55
CA ARG A 415 -7.33 2.23 3.96
C ARG A 415 -7.21 1.33 2.71
N THR A 416 -6.01 1.08 2.17
CA THR A 416 -5.83 0.42 0.85
C THR A 416 -4.52 -0.36 0.69
N GLN A 417 -3.81 -0.71 1.76
CA GLN A 417 -2.42 -1.22 1.66
C GLN A 417 -2.24 -2.69 2.07
N THR A 418 -3.12 -3.61 1.62
CA THR A 418 -2.89 -5.05 1.82
C THR A 418 -1.55 -5.52 1.27
N GLU A 419 -1.09 -4.90 0.16
CA GLU A 419 0.21 -5.19 -0.46
C GLU A 419 1.43 -4.96 0.45
N LEU A 420 1.36 -4.04 1.43
CA LEU A 420 2.47 -3.84 2.38
C LEU A 420 2.55 -5.00 3.38
N TYR A 421 1.40 -5.49 3.83
CA TYR A 421 1.35 -6.66 4.71
C TYR A 421 1.76 -7.93 3.96
N GLU A 422 1.38 -8.07 2.68
CA GLU A 422 1.86 -9.15 1.82
C GLU A 422 3.38 -9.11 1.65
N ALA A 423 3.97 -7.94 1.40
CA ALA A 423 5.43 -7.78 1.32
C ALA A 423 6.14 -8.14 2.64
N PHE A 424 5.56 -7.76 3.78
CA PHE A 424 6.04 -8.18 5.09
C PHE A 424 6.02 -9.71 5.24
N LEU A 425 4.90 -10.37 4.87
CA LEU A 425 4.77 -11.82 4.90
C LEU A 425 5.75 -12.53 3.94
N GLU A 426 6.00 -11.95 2.77
CA GLU A 426 6.98 -12.45 1.80
C GLU A 426 8.41 -12.39 2.35
N GLY A 427 8.78 -11.28 3.00
CA GLY A 427 10.06 -11.13 3.70
C GLY A 427 10.23 -12.17 4.80
N LEU A 428 9.20 -12.37 5.65
CA LEU A 428 9.20 -13.43 6.66
C LEU A 428 9.33 -14.82 6.03
N SER A 429 8.55 -15.13 4.99
CA SER A 429 8.60 -16.43 4.33
C SER A 429 9.98 -16.71 3.72
N THR A 430 10.61 -15.69 3.14
CA THR A 430 11.96 -15.78 2.60
C THR A 430 12.97 -16.10 3.69
N ALA A 431 12.94 -15.36 4.79
CA ALA A 431 13.83 -15.58 5.92
C ALA A 431 13.64 -16.95 6.59
N ILE A 432 12.39 -17.38 6.75
CA ILE A 432 12.02 -18.69 7.26
C ILE A 432 12.59 -19.83 6.41
N ARG A 433 12.65 -19.66 5.08
CA ARG A 433 13.22 -20.67 4.17
C ARG A 433 14.73 -20.76 4.26
N ILE A 434 15.41 -19.72 4.77
CA ILE A 434 16.83 -19.76 5.07
C ILE A 434 17.01 -20.68 6.27
N LYS A 435 17.33 -21.96 5.99
CA LYS A 435 17.62 -22.92 7.06
C LYS A 435 18.84 -22.43 7.85
N PRO A 436 18.76 -22.34 9.19
CA PRO A 436 19.96 -22.12 9.98
C PRO A 436 20.93 -23.27 9.71
N ARG A 437 22.21 -22.94 9.45
CA ARG A 437 23.26 -23.94 9.14
C ARG A 437 23.54 -24.86 10.31
N GLU A 438 23.35 -24.36 11.53
CA GLU A 438 23.54 -25.02 12.82
C GLU A 438 22.41 -24.55 13.76
N GLY A 439 21.93 -25.37 14.70
CA GLY A 439 20.90 -24.98 15.68
C GLY A 439 19.55 -25.70 15.56
N LEU A 440 18.64 -25.37 16.47
CA LEU A 440 17.28 -25.92 16.48
C LEU A 440 16.39 -25.21 15.46
N PRO A 441 15.52 -25.93 14.74
CA PRO A 441 14.53 -25.29 13.90
C PRO A 441 13.56 -24.47 14.75
N ILE A 442 13.10 -23.33 14.22
CA ILE A 442 12.27 -22.37 14.97
C ILE A 442 11.01 -22.99 15.59
N TRP A 443 10.39 -23.97 14.92
CA TRP A 443 9.22 -24.67 15.45
C TRP A 443 9.56 -25.43 16.74
N GLN A 444 10.77 -25.96 16.87
CA GLN A 444 11.21 -26.68 18.06
C GLN A 444 11.50 -25.70 19.21
N CYS A 445 12.10 -24.54 18.91
CA CYS A 445 12.24 -23.45 19.89
C CYS A 445 10.87 -23.01 20.43
N ALA A 446 9.87 -22.90 19.55
CA ALA A 446 8.50 -22.57 19.93
C ALA A 446 7.92 -23.60 20.90
N VAL A 447 8.04 -24.90 20.60
CA VAL A 447 7.53 -25.97 21.47
C VAL A 447 8.22 -25.96 22.83
N LEU A 448 9.55 -25.83 22.86
CA LEU A 448 10.31 -25.80 24.11
C LEU A 448 9.92 -24.61 24.97
N HIS A 449 9.86 -23.41 24.39
CA HIS A 449 9.46 -22.23 25.14
C HIS A 449 8.04 -22.33 25.69
N VAL A 450 7.09 -22.76 24.86
CA VAL A 450 5.70 -22.96 25.31
C VAL A 450 5.66 -24.01 26.42
N HIS A 451 6.45 -25.09 26.31
CA HIS A 451 6.56 -26.08 27.36
C HIS A 451 7.14 -25.52 28.66
N ASP A 452 8.18 -24.68 28.60
CA ASP A 452 8.81 -24.08 29.78
C ASP A 452 7.83 -23.15 30.50
N VAL A 453 7.14 -22.27 29.75
CA VAL A 453 6.12 -21.37 30.30
C VAL A 453 5.00 -22.18 30.97
N LEU A 454 4.51 -23.23 30.33
CA LEU A 454 3.42 -24.07 30.85
C LEU A 454 3.86 -25.02 31.99
N SER A 455 5.17 -25.21 32.21
CA SER A 455 5.70 -26.10 33.25
C SER A 455 6.03 -25.39 34.55
N LEU A 456 5.89 -24.07 34.63
CA LEU A 456 6.09 -23.30 35.86
C LEU A 456 5.06 -23.74 36.92
N LYS A 457 5.55 -24.22 38.08
CA LYS A 457 4.69 -24.76 39.16
C LYS A 457 3.65 -23.76 39.63
N ASP A 458 4.03 -22.49 39.75
CA ASP A 458 3.18 -21.39 40.21
C ASP A 458 2.68 -20.53 39.04
N LEU A 459 2.54 -21.12 37.84
CA LEU A 459 1.99 -20.41 36.69
C LEU A 459 0.58 -19.92 37.05
N ASN A 460 0.43 -18.63 37.33
CA ASN A 460 -0.88 -18.02 37.33
C ASN A 460 -1.23 -17.74 35.88
N VAL A 461 -2.21 -18.45 35.33
CA VAL A 461 -2.68 -18.21 33.96
C VAL A 461 -3.25 -16.80 33.81
N GLU A 462 -3.54 -16.10 34.90
CA GLU A 462 -3.91 -14.68 34.90
C GLU A 462 -2.72 -13.72 34.88
N ASP A 463 -1.49 -14.22 35.04
CA ASP A 463 -0.28 -13.44 34.85
C ASP A 463 -0.17 -12.96 33.39
N ASP A 464 -0.11 -11.64 33.23
CA ASP A 464 -0.04 -11.00 31.92
C ASP A 464 1.24 -11.38 31.18
N ASP A 465 2.35 -11.62 31.88
CA ASP A 465 3.64 -11.93 31.24
C ASP A 465 3.62 -13.29 30.55
N ALA A 466 3.12 -14.32 31.23
CA ALA A 466 2.98 -15.66 30.65
C ALA A 466 1.99 -15.66 29.48
N ARG A 467 0.86 -14.95 29.61
CA ARG A 467 -0.11 -14.81 28.52
C ARG A 467 0.49 -14.11 27.30
N ASN A 468 1.24 -13.02 27.51
CA ASN A 468 1.86 -12.27 26.44
C ASN A 468 2.91 -13.11 25.69
N ARG A 469 3.72 -13.86 26.44
CA ARG A 469 4.67 -14.85 25.89
C ARG A 469 4.01 -15.92 25.02
N LEU A 470 2.87 -16.46 25.43
CA LEU A 470 2.11 -17.45 24.65
C LEU A 470 1.40 -16.82 23.44
N ARG A 471 0.83 -15.62 23.59
CA ARG A 471 0.19 -14.88 22.48
C ARG A 471 1.18 -14.54 21.37
N LEU A 472 2.43 -14.27 21.71
CA LEU A 472 3.50 -14.03 20.75
C LEU A 472 3.63 -15.20 19.75
N TRP A 473 3.68 -16.43 20.27
CA TRP A 473 3.71 -17.63 19.44
C TRP A 473 2.43 -17.82 18.63
N GLY A 474 1.26 -17.57 19.20
CA GLY A 474 0.00 -17.62 18.46
C GLY A 474 -0.02 -16.73 17.20
N ARG A 475 0.65 -15.56 17.23
CA ARG A 475 0.74 -14.66 16.06
C ARG A 475 1.72 -15.15 14.99
N ILE A 476 2.67 -16.01 15.35
CA ILE A 476 3.80 -16.42 14.49
C ILE A 476 3.60 -17.81 13.90
N LEU A 477 2.96 -18.71 14.65
CA LEU A 477 2.64 -20.05 14.18
C LEU A 477 1.94 -20.08 12.81
N PRO A 478 1.02 -19.15 12.45
CA PRO A 478 0.40 -19.14 11.12
C PRO A 478 1.39 -18.95 9.97
N VAL A 479 2.55 -18.34 10.19
CA VAL A 479 3.56 -18.09 9.15
C VAL A 479 4.68 -19.13 9.11
N LEU A 480 4.76 -20.02 10.11
CA LEU A 480 5.76 -21.10 10.11
C LEU A 480 5.45 -22.16 9.04
N PRO A 481 6.46 -22.78 8.41
CA PRO A 481 6.27 -23.78 7.37
C PRO A 481 5.97 -25.16 7.98
N ASP A 482 6.61 -25.50 9.09
CA ASP A 482 6.59 -26.83 9.71
C ASP A 482 5.56 -26.93 10.87
N LYS A 483 4.33 -26.46 10.62
CA LYS A 483 3.25 -26.44 11.64
C LYS A 483 2.89 -27.82 12.16
N ASP A 484 2.92 -28.83 11.29
CA ASP A 484 2.60 -30.20 11.67
C ASP A 484 3.65 -30.79 12.62
N LEU A 485 4.94 -30.48 12.39
CA LEU A 485 6.02 -30.89 13.29
C LEU A 485 5.90 -30.20 14.65
N PHE A 486 5.56 -28.90 14.67
CA PHE A 486 5.23 -28.18 15.89
C PHE A 486 4.11 -28.90 16.66
N LEU A 487 3.00 -29.26 16.01
CA LEU A 487 1.84 -29.87 16.66
C LEU A 487 2.15 -31.27 17.21
N VAL A 488 2.93 -32.08 16.48
CA VAL A 488 3.36 -33.41 16.94
C VAL A 488 4.22 -33.28 18.20
N ASP A 489 5.20 -32.37 18.19
CA ASP A 489 6.10 -32.22 19.33
C ASP A 489 5.42 -31.51 20.52
N TYR A 490 4.54 -30.55 20.26
CA TYR A 490 3.69 -29.95 21.28
C TYR A 490 2.81 -31.00 21.98
N ARG A 491 2.18 -31.91 21.22
CA ARG A 491 1.40 -33.03 21.79
C ARG A 491 2.28 -33.91 22.69
N ARG A 492 3.50 -34.24 22.24
CA ARG A 492 4.46 -35.01 23.05
C ARG A 492 4.79 -34.29 24.37
N LYS A 493 5.02 -32.97 24.31
CA LYS A 493 5.27 -32.14 25.50
C LYS A 493 4.06 -31.99 26.42
N LEU A 494 2.85 -31.98 25.87
CA LEU A 494 1.61 -32.03 26.65
C LEU A 494 1.50 -33.37 27.40
N VAL A 495 1.79 -34.51 26.73
CA VAL A 495 1.82 -35.82 27.40
C VAL A 495 2.81 -35.81 28.57
N GLU A 496 4.03 -35.29 28.35
CA GLU A 496 5.05 -35.18 29.39
C GLU A 496 4.56 -34.38 30.60
N ARG A 497 4.06 -33.14 30.40
CA ARG A 497 3.54 -32.31 31.48
C ARG A 497 2.37 -32.97 32.21
N ALA A 498 1.49 -33.60 31.46
CA ALA A 498 0.32 -34.27 32.00
C ALA A 498 0.68 -35.46 32.87
N LEU A 499 1.64 -36.30 32.46
CA LEU A 499 2.07 -37.45 33.25
C LEU A 499 2.83 -37.01 34.51
N SER A 500 3.65 -35.95 34.43
CA SER A 500 4.44 -35.44 35.56
C SER A 500 3.69 -34.53 36.55
N GLU A 501 2.36 -34.42 36.47
CA GLU A 501 1.55 -33.51 37.32
C GLU A 501 1.92 -32.03 37.20
N ARG A 502 2.49 -31.63 36.06
CA ARG A 502 2.83 -30.24 35.75
C ARG A 502 1.80 -29.56 34.85
N ALA A 503 0.93 -30.33 34.20
CA ALA A 503 -0.12 -29.78 33.35
C ALA A 503 -1.19 -29.09 34.19
N GLN A 504 -1.36 -27.79 33.98
CA GLN A 504 -2.46 -27.04 34.55
C GLN A 504 -3.59 -26.89 33.52
N ILE A 505 -4.76 -27.49 33.79
CA ILE A 505 -5.88 -27.55 32.83
C ILE A 505 -6.26 -26.18 32.25
N LYS A 506 -6.30 -25.13 33.09
CA LYS A 506 -6.60 -23.77 32.63
C LYS A 506 -5.55 -23.22 31.67
N ALA A 507 -4.27 -23.48 31.94
CA ALA A 507 -3.15 -23.01 31.14
C ALA A 507 -3.12 -23.73 29.79
N GLU A 508 -3.32 -25.05 29.81
CA GLU A 508 -3.38 -25.87 28.61
C GLU A 508 -4.56 -25.49 27.72
N ASN A 509 -5.75 -25.25 28.29
CA ASN A 509 -6.90 -24.76 27.51
C ASN A 509 -6.61 -23.39 26.88
N PHE A 510 -6.00 -22.45 27.60
CA PHE A 510 -5.62 -21.15 27.04
C PHE A 510 -4.63 -21.30 25.88
N ALA A 511 -3.62 -22.16 26.03
CA ALA A 511 -2.66 -22.45 24.96
C ALA A 511 -3.36 -23.09 23.75
N LEU A 512 -4.23 -24.08 23.96
CA LEU A 512 -5.00 -24.72 22.89
C LEU A 512 -5.95 -23.74 22.18
N ASP A 513 -6.58 -22.81 22.91
CA ASP A 513 -7.43 -21.77 22.33
C ASP A 513 -6.63 -20.83 21.42
N LEU A 514 -5.40 -20.48 21.83
CA LEU A 514 -4.49 -19.70 21.00
C LEU A 514 -4.07 -20.49 19.75
N LEU A 515 -3.73 -21.77 19.91
CA LEU A 515 -3.35 -22.63 18.78
C LEU A 515 -4.51 -22.78 17.80
N THR A 516 -5.74 -23.00 18.28
CA THR A 516 -6.93 -23.17 17.42
C THR A 516 -7.28 -21.92 16.63
N LYS A 517 -7.09 -20.73 17.21
CA LYS A 517 -7.25 -19.47 16.48
C LYS A 517 -6.19 -19.25 15.41
N SER A 518 -5.04 -19.91 15.53
CA SER A 518 -3.84 -19.65 14.72
C SER A 518 -3.58 -20.75 13.69
N LEU A 519 -4.01 -21.97 13.99
CA LEU A 519 -3.76 -23.20 13.26
C LEU A 519 -5.08 -23.94 13.10
N ASP A 520 -5.54 -24.11 11.86
CA ASP A 520 -6.67 -24.99 11.56
C ASP A 520 -6.14 -26.42 11.39
N SER A 521 -6.22 -27.24 12.45
CA SER A 521 -5.65 -28.59 12.44
C SER A 521 -6.46 -29.60 13.24
N PRO A 522 -6.71 -30.81 12.70
CA PRO A 522 -7.39 -31.88 13.42
C PRO A 522 -6.61 -32.39 14.63
N TYR A 523 -5.29 -32.19 14.68
CA TYR A 523 -4.47 -32.57 15.84
C TYR A 523 -4.91 -31.86 17.12
N LEU A 524 -5.44 -30.64 17.01
CA LEU A 524 -5.90 -29.86 18.17
C LEU A 524 -7.12 -30.48 18.85
N ILE A 525 -8.02 -31.11 18.09
CA ILE A 525 -9.21 -31.81 18.63
C ILE A 525 -8.77 -32.95 19.56
N ALA A 526 -7.75 -33.71 19.16
CA ALA A 526 -7.19 -34.77 19.99
C ALA A 526 -6.56 -34.21 21.27
N MET A 527 -5.87 -33.07 21.21
CA MET A 527 -5.28 -32.43 22.38
C MET A 527 -6.31 -31.84 23.34
N TYR A 528 -7.40 -31.24 22.84
CA TYR A 528 -8.53 -30.85 23.70
C TYR A 528 -9.15 -32.06 24.39
N SER A 529 -9.27 -33.17 23.67
CA SER A 529 -9.76 -34.43 24.24
C SER A 529 -8.81 -34.95 25.33
N MET A 530 -7.50 -34.80 25.16
CA MET A 530 -6.51 -35.09 26.22
C MET A 530 -6.70 -34.19 27.46
N VAL A 531 -6.87 -32.88 27.28
CA VAL A 531 -7.10 -31.96 28.42
C VAL A 531 -8.44 -32.24 29.11
N ASN A 532 -9.48 -32.60 28.34
CA ASN A 532 -10.76 -33.02 28.90
C ASN A 532 -10.64 -34.35 29.66
N ASP A 533 -9.86 -35.31 29.17
CA ASP A 533 -9.55 -36.54 29.91
C ASP A 533 -8.90 -36.23 31.27
N LEU A 534 -7.97 -35.26 31.33
CA LEU A 534 -7.37 -34.83 32.60
C LEU A 534 -8.41 -34.26 33.56
N LYS A 535 -9.29 -33.37 33.07
CA LYS A 535 -10.37 -32.78 33.88
C LYS A 535 -11.35 -33.84 34.40
N MET A 536 -11.75 -34.77 33.54
CA MET A 536 -12.61 -35.88 33.92
C MET A 536 -11.92 -36.77 34.94
N SER A 537 -10.63 -37.05 34.75
CA SER A 537 -9.85 -37.83 35.69
C SER A 537 -9.75 -37.17 37.06
N GLU A 538 -9.45 -35.88 37.14
CA GLU A 538 -9.42 -35.14 38.42
C GLU A 538 -10.77 -35.21 39.14
N SER A 539 -11.88 -35.11 38.38
CA SER A 539 -13.23 -35.25 38.95
C SER A 539 -13.48 -36.64 39.53
N ILE A 540 -13.06 -37.69 38.81
CA ILE A 540 -13.21 -39.08 39.26
C ILE A 540 -12.31 -39.35 40.47
N THR A 541 -11.06 -38.92 40.45
CA THR A 541 -10.13 -39.06 41.58
C THR A 541 -10.64 -38.33 42.82
N LYS A 542 -11.20 -37.13 42.65
CA LYS A 542 -11.81 -36.39 43.75
C LYS A 542 -13.03 -37.12 44.32
N SER A 543 -13.93 -37.62 43.47
CA SER A 543 -15.09 -38.41 43.90
C SER A 543 -14.66 -39.69 44.63
N TRP A 544 -13.60 -40.35 44.16
CA TRP A 544 -13.02 -41.51 44.83
C TRP A 544 -12.49 -41.15 46.22
N HIS A 545 -11.72 -40.06 46.36
CA HIS A 545 -11.23 -39.60 47.66
C HIS A 545 -12.35 -39.19 48.63
N GLU A 546 -13.47 -38.68 48.12
CA GLU A 546 -14.64 -38.36 48.96
C GLU A 546 -15.35 -39.62 49.47
N GLN A 547 -15.29 -40.73 48.71
CA GLN A 547 -15.89 -42.02 49.09
C GLN A 547 -14.94 -42.91 49.92
N ASP A 548 -13.65 -42.86 49.65
CA ASP A 548 -12.63 -43.64 50.32
C ASP A 548 -12.15 -42.90 51.59
N GLN A 549 -12.63 -43.35 52.76
CA GLN A 549 -12.24 -42.78 54.05
C GLN A 549 -10.84 -43.20 54.51
N SER A 550 -10.13 -44.01 53.73
CA SER A 550 -8.75 -44.36 54.02
C SER A 550 -7.82 -43.19 53.70
N ASN A 551 -6.78 -43.00 54.52
CA ASN A 551 -5.70 -42.00 54.31
C ASN A 551 -4.79 -42.36 53.11
N ASN A 552 -5.33 -42.95 52.04
CA ASN A 552 -4.57 -43.38 50.88
C ASN A 552 -4.12 -42.18 50.05
N SER A 553 -2.81 -42.02 49.87
CA SER A 553 -2.16 -40.95 49.08
C SER A 553 -2.17 -41.19 47.56
N CYS A 554 -3.08 -42.03 47.06
CA CYS A 554 -3.10 -42.43 45.65
C CYS A 554 -3.81 -41.39 44.77
N SER A 555 -3.18 -40.97 43.67
CA SER A 555 -3.79 -40.15 42.62
C SER A 555 -3.95 -40.98 41.35
N MET A 556 -5.08 -40.82 40.64
CA MET A 556 -5.40 -41.62 39.46
C MET A 556 -5.54 -40.75 38.20
N LYS A 557 -5.00 -41.25 37.08
CA LYS A 557 -5.18 -40.64 35.75
C LYS A 557 -5.86 -41.61 34.81
N ILE A 558 -7.11 -41.34 34.47
CA ILE A 558 -7.95 -42.13 33.58
C ILE A 558 -7.92 -41.48 32.20
N LEU A 559 -7.17 -42.11 31.29
CA LEU A 559 -6.86 -41.54 29.99
C LEU A 559 -7.46 -42.42 28.88
N SER A 560 -8.05 -41.79 27.87
CA SER A 560 -8.59 -42.53 26.74
C SER A 560 -7.47 -43.06 25.83
N SER A 561 -7.52 -44.35 25.48
CA SER A 561 -6.45 -44.97 24.66
C SER A 561 -6.31 -44.35 23.26
N GLN A 562 -7.41 -43.80 22.73
CA GLN A 562 -7.46 -43.21 21.39
C GLN A 562 -6.63 -41.93 21.27
N HIS A 563 -6.64 -41.07 22.30
CA HIS A 563 -6.04 -39.74 22.21
C HIS A 563 -4.61 -39.68 22.74
N TRP A 564 -4.20 -40.61 23.61
CA TRP A 564 -2.90 -40.53 24.28
C TRP A 564 -1.79 -41.35 23.62
N MET A 565 -2.13 -42.37 22.83
CA MET A 565 -1.17 -43.25 22.12
C MET A 565 0.01 -43.67 23.01
N LEU A 566 -0.26 -44.03 24.27
CA LEU A 566 0.76 -44.47 25.22
C LEU A 566 1.12 -45.94 24.96
N ASP A 567 2.41 -46.21 24.82
CA ASP A 567 2.89 -47.57 24.59
C ASP A 567 2.64 -48.49 25.78
N ARG A 568 2.12 -49.67 25.48
CA ARG A 568 2.08 -50.79 26.42
C ARG A 568 3.44 -51.49 26.36
N LEU A 569 4.25 -51.35 27.41
CA LEU A 569 5.42 -52.21 27.59
C LEU A 569 4.97 -53.59 28.11
N GLY A 570 5.79 -54.60 27.86
CA GLY A 570 5.55 -55.98 28.31
C GLY A 570 5.73 -56.21 29.81
N CYS A 571 6.20 -55.22 30.58
CA CYS A 571 6.38 -55.36 32.03
C CYS A 571 5.10 -55.08 32.80
N GLU A 572 4.66 -56.09 33.56
CA GLU A 572 3.61 -55.95 34.55
C GLU A 572 4.17 -55.43 35.88
N ALA A 573 3.30 -54.86 36.71
CA ALA A 573 3.61 -54.36 38.05
C ALA A 573 2.73 -55.05 39.10
N PRO A 574 2.80 -56.39 39.23
CA PRO A 574 1.82 -57.17 39.98
C PRO A 574 1.73 -56.79 41.45
N GLY A 575 2.87 -56.46 42.08
CA GLY A 575 2.94 -56.02 43.48
C GLY A 575 2.22 -54.70 43.76
N LEU A 576 2.07 -53.84 42.76
CA LEU A 576 1.38 -52.55 42.88
C LEU A 576 -0.07 -52.63 42.41
N THR A 577 -0.39 -53.49 41.44
CA THR A 577 -1.79 -53.74 41.03
C THR A 577 -2.61 -54.35 42.15
N GLY A 578 -1.99 -55.07 43.09
CA GLY A 578 -2.66 -55.55 44.31
C GLY A 578 -2.95 -54.45 45.34
N ILE A 579 -2.23 -53.31 45.27
CA ILE A 579 -2.42 -52.14 46.16
C ILE A 579 -3.54 -51.23 45.63
N LEU A 580 -3.83 -51.27 44.33
CA LEU A 580 -5.09 -50.72 43.79
C LEU A 580 -6.23 -51.56 44.38
N THR A 581 -6.81 -51.06 45.47
CA THR A 581 -7.77 -51.81 46.28
C THR A 581 -8.97 -52.28 45.44
N SER A 582 -9.63 -53.35 45.88
CA SER A 582 -10.94 -53.74 45.31
C SER A 582 -11.92 -52.58 45.31
N GLY A 583 -11.84 -51.66 46.29
CA GLY A 583 -12.62 -50.42 46.35
C GLY A 583 -12.34 -49.47 45.19
N THR A 584 -11.07 -49.25 44.83
CA THR A 584 -10.67 -48.42 43.68
C THR A 584 -11.21 -48.98 42.37
N LEU A 585 -11.03 -50.29 42.12
CA LEU A 585 -11.55 -50.92 40.92
C LEU A 585 -13.09 -50.96 40.88
N THR A 586 -13.74 -51.12 42.04
CA THR A 586 -15.21 -51.09 42.14
C THR A 586 -15.76 -49.71 41.82
N HIS A 587 -15.16 -48.65 42.38
CA HIS A 587 -15.53 -47.26 42.10
C HIS A 587 -15.35 -46.92 40.61
N LEU A 588 -14.21 -47.28 40.02
CA LEU A 588 -13.97 -47.03 38.59
C LEU A 588 -14.95 -47.80 37.70
N ASN A 589 -15.33 -49.03 38.08
CA ASN A 589 -16.31 -49.83 37.34
C ASN A 589 -17.74 -49.26 37.45
N SER A 590 -18.11 -48.66 38.58
CA SER A 590 -19.42 -47.99 38.73
C SER A 590 -19.50 -46.71 37.91
N GLU A 591 -18.42 -45.92 37.86
CA GLU A 591 -18.38 -44.65 37.13
C GLU A 591 -18.25 -44.84 35.60
N LEU A 592 -17.46 -45.82 35.15
CA LEU A 592 -17.08 -45.94 33.73
C LEU A 592 -17.86 -47.01 32.95
N LEU A 593 -18.94 -47.54 33.54
CA LEU A 593 -19.93 -48.49 32.97
C LEU A 593 -19.52 -49.14 31.63
N LYS A 594 -18.98 -50.37 31.69
CA LYS A 594 -18.61 -51.23 30.54
C LYS A 594 -17.35 -50.81 29.74
N ARG A 595 -16.51 -49.93 30.26
CA ARG A 595 -15.20 -49.62 29.67
C ARG A 595 -14.11 -50.56 30.17
N LYS A 596 -13.19 -50.96 29.29
CA LYS A 596 -12.01 -51.76 29.64
C LYS A 596 -10.89 -50.84 30.14
N LEU A 597 -10.53 -50.98 31.41
CA LEU A 597 -9.38 -50.29 32.00
C LEU A 597 -8.08 -51.05 31.67
N THR A 598 -6.99 -50.31 31.46
CA THR A 598 -5.66 -50.89 31.31
C THR A 598 -4.70 -50.06 32.14
N PHE A 599 -4.03 -50.69 33.10
CA PHE A 599 -3.00 -50.05 33.90
C PHE A 599 -1.72 -49.89 33.08
N LEU A 600 -1.05 -48.73 33.18
CA LEU A 600 0.16 -48.41 32.43
C LEU A 600 1.34 -48.12 33.38
N PRO A 601 2.05 -49.17 33.85
CA PRO A 601 3.09 -49.02 34.89
C PRO A 601 4.21 -48.03 34.54
N LYS A 602 4.58 -47.92 33.27
CA LYS A 602 5.63 -47.01 32.79
C LYS A 602 5.30 -45.53 33.06
N CYS A 603 4.02 -45.19 33.06
CA CYS A 603 3.53 -43.82 33.20
C CYS A 603 3.10 -43.49 34.63
N SER A 604 3.15 -44.47 35.54
CA SER A 604 2.77 -44.31 36.95
C SER A 604 4.00 -43.98 37.78
N ALA A 605 3.90 -42.97 38.63
CA ALA A 605 4.90 -42.65 39.65
C ALA A 605 4.51 -43.30 40.98
N VAL A 606 5.51 -43.78 41.73
CA VAL A 606 5.35 -44.43 43.03
C VAL A 606 6.44 -43.94 43.95
N THR A 607 6.04 -43.58 45.17
CA THR A 607 6.94 -43.33 46.30
C THR A 607 6.94 -44.57 47.18
N LEU A 608 8.11 -45.18 47.37
CA LEU A 608 8.32 -46.29 48.28
C LEU A 608 9.08 -45.80 49.51
N GLU A 609 8.69 -46.28 50.68
CA GLU A 609 9.46 -46.12 51.91
C GLU A 609 10.29 -47.38 52.14
N ALA A 610 11.61 -47.24 52.12
CA ALA A 610 12.55 -48.33 52.35
C ALA A 610 13.06 -48.28 53.79
N ASN A 611 12.76 -49.33 54.56
CA ASN A 611 13.16 -49.47 55.96
C ASN A 611 14.38 -50.40 56.10
N LEU A 612 15.58 -49.82 56.00
CA LEU A 612 16.85 -50.54 56.06
C LEU A 612 17.61 -50.27 57.37
N GLY A 613 16.88 -50.06 58.47
CA GLY A 613 17.40 -49.55 59.75
C GLY A 613 17.33 -48.02 59.89
N SER A 614 17.18 -47.31 58.77
CA SER A 614 16.70 -45.92 58.67
C SER A 614 15.66 -45.86 57.56
N SER A 615 14.72 -44.91 57.64
CA SER A 615 13.68 -44.74 56.62
C SER A 615 14.21 -43.87 55.47
N PHE A 616 14.07 -44.36 54.25
CA PHE A 616 14.43 -43.67 53.01
C PHE A 616 13.25 -43.62 52.05
N GLU A 617 13.03 -42.49 51.41
CA GLU A 617 12.03 -42.37 50.34
C GLU A 617 12.67 -42.61 48.97
N VAL A 618 12.10 -43.53 48.20
CA VAL A 618 12.49 -43.83 46.83
C VAL A 618 11.34 -43.47 45.90
N VAL A 619 11.54 -42.46 45.06
CA VAL A 619 10.58 -42.06 44.03
C VAL A 619 11.00 -42.68 42.70
N GLY A 620 10.10 -43.43 42.07
CA GLY A 620 10.36 -44.08 40.79
C GLY A 620 9.09 -44.31 39.99
N ASN A 621 9.21 -44.95 38.83
CA ASN A 621 8.04 -45.45 38.11
C ASN A 621 7.55 -46.78 38.73
N ALA A 622 6.32 -47.18 38.43
CA ALA A 622 5.73 -48.40 39.01
C ALA A 622 6.50 -49.68 38.65
N ILE A 623 7.18 -49.73 37.49
CA ILE A 623 8.02 -50.89 37.11
C ILE A 623 9.23 -50.98 38.06
N HIS A 624 9.93 -49.86 38.26
CA HIS A 624 11.08 -49.78 39.15
C HIS A 624 10.70 -50.10 40.59
N ALA A 625 9.57 -49.56 41.06
CA ALA A 625 9.02 -49.88 42.37
C ALA A 625 8.69 -51.38 42.49
N SER A 626 8.08 -51.98 41.45
CA SER A 626 7.78 -53.43 41.44
C SER A 626 9.04 -54.28 41.49
N ILE A 627 10.11 -53.89 40.79
CA ILE A 627 11.41 -54.57 40.85
C ILE A 627 11.96 -54.52 42.29
N LEU A 628 11.93 -53.35 42.93
CA LEU A 628 12.42 -53.19 44.31
C LEU A 628 11.60 -54.00 45.31
N LEU A 629 10.27 -54.06 45.15
CA LEU A 629 9.40 -54.86 46.00
C LEU A 629 9.68 -56.37 45.93
N LEU A 630 10.30 -56.88 44.85
CA LEU A 630 10.73 -58.28 44.79
C LEU A 630 11.80 -58.64 45.83
N PHE A 631 12.45 -57.63 46.41
CA PHE A 631 13.49 -57.75 47.43
C PHE A 631 12.98 -57.51 48.87
N ASN A 632 11.67 -57.37 49.09
CA ASN A 632 11.13 -57.20 50.46
C ASN A 632 11.51 -58.37 51.39
N ASP A 633 11.43 -59.60 50.90
CA ASP A 633 11.68 -60.81 51.69
C ASP A 633 13.08 -61.41 51.46
N ARG A 634 13.90 -60.82 50.58
CA ARG A 634 15.16 -61.40 50.10
C ARG A 634 16.11 -60.34 49.54
N THR A 635 17.41 -60.50 49.75
CA THR A 635 18.43 -59.59 49.23
C THR A 635 18.99 -59.99 47.86
N GLN A 636 18.66 -61.20 47.39
CA GLN A 636 19.16 -61.75 46.11
C GLN A 636 18.03 -62.45 45.33
N LEU A 637 18.04 -62.29 44.01
CA LEU A 637 17.04 -62.87 43.12
C LEU A 637 17.64 -63.21 41.75
N SER A 638 17.27 -64.34 41.14
CA SER A 638 17.72 -64.63 39.77
C SER A 638 17.02 -63.74 38.73
N GLU A 639 17.72 -63.36 37.66
CA GLU A 639 17.11 -62.58 36.56
C GLU A 639 15.88 -63.28 35.95
N GLU A 640 15.88 -64.61 35.92
CA GLU A 640 14.78 -65.40 35.34
C GLU A 640 13.53 -65.36 36.21
N THR A 641 13.73 -65.51 37.52
CA THR A 641 12.65 -65.41 38.51
C THR A 641 12.07 -64.00 38.51
N ALA A 642 12.92 -62.98 38.47
CA ALA A 642 12.48 -61.58 38.40
C ALA A 642 11.69 -61.29 37.12
N ALA A 643 12.18 -61.72 35.95
CA ALA A 643 11.49 -61.51 34.67
C ALA A 643 10.14 -62.24 34.62
N THR A 644 10.09 -63.47 35.13
CA THR A 644 8.84 -64.25 35.22
C THR A 644 7.83 -63.58 36.16
N GLN A 645 8.27 -63.11 37.33
CA GLN A 645 7.40 -62.45 38.30
C GLN A 645 6.89 -61.08 37.81
N LEU A 646 7.62 -60.40 36.93
CA LEU A 646 7.21 -59.12 36.33
C LEU A 646 6.53 -59.30 34.95
N GLY A 647 6.35 -60.53 34.48
CA GLY A 647 5.72 -60.82 33.19
C GLY A 647 6.49 -60.30 31.97
N CYS A 648 7.78 -59.99 32.09
CA CYS A 648 8.56 -59.32 31.04
C CYS A 648 9.69 -60.16 30.44
N ARG A 649 10.28 -59.68 29.34
CA ARG A 649 11.47 -60.30 28.75
C ARG A 649 12.73 -59.93 29.55
N ARG A 650 13.74 -60.81 29.57
CA ARG A 650 15.00 -60.58 30.31
C ARG A 650 15.73 -59.32 29.81
N GLU A 651 15.65 -59.03 28.52
CA GLU A 651 16.25 -57.83 27.91
C GLU A 651 15.58 -56.54 28.41
N GLU A 652 14.25 -56.55 28.54
CA GLU A 652 13.47 -55.42 29.08
C GLU A 652 13.80 -55.19 30.55
N LEU A 653 13.83 -56.27 31.35
CA LEU A 653 14.25 -56.22 32.75
C LEU A 653 15.65 -55.61 32.91
N ARG A 654 16.62 -56.04 32.10
CA ARG A 654 17.99 -55.52 32.13
C ARG A 654 18.04 -54.02 31.81
N ALA A 655 17.22 -53.53 30.88
CA ALA A 655 17.14 -52.10 30.59
C ALA A 655 16.64 -51.29 31.78
N HIS A 656 15.66 -51.81 32.53
CA HIS A 656 15.18 -51.18 33.77
C HIS A 656 16.22 -51.24 34.90
N ILE A 657 16.91 -52.36 35.08
CA ILE A 657 17.94 -52.52 36.12
C ILE A 657 19.12 -51.56 35.91
N LYS A 658 19.51 -51.28 34.66
CA LYS A 658 20.55 -50.26 34.37
C LYS A 658 20.22 -48.88 34.93
N ARG A 659 18.94 -48.55 35.10
CA ARG A 659 18.47 -47.28 35.69
C ARG A 659 18.29 -47.36 37.20
N LEU A 660 18.55 -48.53 37.80
CA LEU A 660 18.41 -48.81 39.21
C LEU A 660 19.78 -49.10 39.83
N PRO A 661 20.55 -48.08 40.23
CA PRO A 661 21.92 -48.26 40.72
C PRO A 661 22.02 -49.04 42.05
N MET A 662 20.95 -49.10 42.85
CA MET A 662 20.90 -49.97 44.04
C MET A 662 20.71 -51.46 43.73
N ILE A 663 20.58 -51.86 42.46
CA ILE A 663 20.51 -53.28 42.08
C ILE A 663 21.76 -53.62 41.27
N VAL A 664 22.61 -54.46 41.85
CA VAL A 664 23.86 -54.90 41.22
C VAL A 664 23.66 -56.28 40.62
N ARG A 665 24.14 -56.46 39.39
CA ARG A 665 24.14 -57.74 38.72
C ARG A 665 25.42 -58.52 39.03
N GLN A 666 25.28 -59.71 39.61
CA GLN A 666 26.36 -60.66 39.86
C GLN A 666 26.08 -61.95 39.06
N GLY A 667 26.63 -62.02 37.83
CA GLY A 667 26.34 -63.12 36.90
C GLY A 667 24.87 -63.12 36.44
N ASN A 668 24.12 -64.16 36.81
CA ASN A 668 22.67 -64.29 36.57
C ASN A 668 21.81 -63.91 37.78
N GLN A 669 22.44 -63.41 38.85
CA GLN A 669 21.75 -62.93 40.05
C GLN A 669 21.72 -61.40 40.09
N LEU A 670 20.63 -60.90 40.65
CA LEU A 670 20.37 -59.53 40.99
C LEU A 670 20.47 -59.42 42.50
N VAL A 671 21.27 -58.49 42.98
CA VAL A 671 21.55 -58.28 44.40
C VAL A 671 21.16 -56.85 44.75
N LEU A 672 20.37 -56.68 45.81
CA LEU A 672 20.08 -55.36 46.36
C LEU A 672 21.32 -54.89 47.13
N ASP A 673 21.93 -53.81 46.67
CA ASP A 673 23.06 -53.14 47.33
C ASP A 673 22.52 -52.16 48.39
N THR A 674 22.46 -52.61 49.64
CA THR A 674 21.98 -51.79 50.76
C THR A 674 22.94 -50.64 51.11
N ASP A 675 24.23 -50.77 50.79
CA ASP A 675 25.23 -49.74 51.07
C ASP A 675 25.00 -48.49 50.20
N PHE A 676 24.34 -48.65 49.05
CA PHE A 676 23.93 -47.54 48.20
C PHE A 676 23.11 -46.50 48.96
N PHE A 677 22.17 -46.93 49.81
CA PHE A 677 21.29 -46.04 50.57
C PHE A 677 22.03 -45.20 51.61
N PHE A 678 23.12 -45.74 52.19
CA PHE A 678 23.94 -45.04 53.18
C PHE A 678 25.04 -44.17 52.56
N SER A 679 25.33 -44.37 51.27
CA SER A 679 26.42 -43.67 50.56
C SER A 679 26.12 -42.20 50.22
N GLY A 680 24.88 -41.73 50.44
CA GLY A 680 24.44 -40.37 50.09
C GLY A 680 24.46 -40.07 48.58
N ARG A 681 24.72 -41.08 47.74
CA ARG A 681 24.72 -40.94 46.27
C ARG A 681 23.29 -40.72 45.79
N ARG A 682 23.01 -39.53 45.24
CA ARG A 682 21.76 -39.29 44.53
C ARG A 682 21.81 -40.02 43.19
N CYS A 683 20.80 -40.85 42.92
CA CYS A 683 20.52 -41.26 41.54
C CYS A 683 20.32 -39.98 40.72
N GLY A 684 21.01 -39.86 39.58
CA GLY A 684 20.70 -38.81 38.61
C GLY A 684 19.20 -38.80 38.33
N SER A 685 18.60 -37.61 38.28
CA SER A 685 17.18 -37.42 37.97
C SER A 685 16.74 -38.34 36.82
N PRO A 686 15.50 -38.86 36.82
CA PRO A 686 14.99 -39.63 35.70
C PRO A 686 15.03 -38.72 34.48
N VAL A 687 16.09 -38.85 33.68
CA VAL A 687 16.15 -38.33 32.34
C VAL A 687 15.02 -39.05 31.62
N HIS A 688 13.96 -38.33 31.26
CA HIS A 688 13.02 -38.78 30.26
C HIS A 688 13.83 -39.06 29.00
N GLU A 689 14.29 -40.30 28.86
CA GLU A 689 14.93 -40.78 27.64
C GLU A 689 13.90 -40.59 26.52
N ARG A 690 14.30 -39.77 25.55
CA ARG A 690 13.63 -39.57 24.27
C ARG A 690 13.35 -40.97 23.66
N GLY A 691 12.10 -41.37 23.71
CA GLY A 691 11.51 -42.38 22.82
C GLY A 691 10.97 -41.68 21.59
#